data_AF-A0A943BW85-F1
#
_entry.id   AF-A0A943BW85-F1
#
_cell.length_a   1.000
_cell.length_b   1.000
_cell.length_c   1.000
_cell.angle_alpha   90.00
_cell.angle_beta   90.00
_cell.angle_gamma   90.00
#
_symmetry.space_group_name_H-M   'P 1'
#
loop_
_entity.id
_entity.type
_entity.pdbx_description
1 polymer ?
#
loop_
_entity_poly.entity_id
_entity_poly.type
_entity_poly.pdbx_seq_one_letter_code
_entity_poly.pdbx_strand_id
1 'polypeptide(L)'
;MLTVLAIDKNIICELDEFESLFSNVEKRGKFKVCSWNREGKNLFQAIPALFDRHFISENELREWNIIIVSDNRNGKPGNPFGGDYINDRENLPDAQLNEIAKMLGIVPANSHASYEIPDNKFGNLKWNVDVNRELRNEKLAEYRMTEFARPQKIFLWSVVRKNDVDIDEFSKACADAESTLHNFGIKARYPVNCRFLRFNLSSVSNTNTREDYFRLWMSLLTFVYNDPDAIFLSPDTLYNIDCDIDKRVLKNQISTIYSRVHYVKKSTTLRIEEIEKRRDQIRQKHYDVPNLNSNINVKFDVNDDGLYLNTKKFGLAKKCPCADEPEYKFQREIIESRIFSFLKAPKRALKRAVRATKENGVFVADTEEKIHLDEDQTEDLNEEIDKLEVNIFGSAAVDTSYEKRNFEARKSSDKETEKTMKKRSPVIVVVLGSLAAFLAVLAGFIPYIVNAFITKNNQTVADSFMITFVSLFIMALAGFITLLILRIPLSQNFKHFKKLIKELVRETKALAPEYTLFLSKFSSFMKMNSFNNYLRCNNNVFMLEEEIMLRKNREYSDKIEQMCRNWGSIFDFEVKYSEKKANKYFEIDEYPQKNPLYSFVIKSGEYKIMLNDAPSSLSAPYEFIKSVNITLEEDE
;
A
#
# COMPACT_ATOMS: atom_id res chain seq x y z
N MET A 1 -32.67 -20.14 -14.96
CA MET A 1 -33.14 -18.75 -15.02
C MET A 1 -32.58 -17.99 -13.82
N LEU A 2 -32.26 -16.70 -13.92
CA LEU A 2 -31.86 -15.88 -12.76
C LEU A 2 -33.13 -15.46 -11.99
N THR A 3 -33.13 -15.55 -10.66
CA THR A 3 -34.19 -14.97 -9.82
C THR A 3 -33.63 -13.81 -9.00
N VAL A 4 -34.21 -12.61 -9.10
CA VAL A 4 -33.86 -11.47 -8.26
C VAL A 4 -34.81 -11.42 -7.06
N LEU A 5 -34.27 -11.43 -5.85
CA LEU A 5 -35.04 -11.29 -4.61
C LEU A 5 -34.91 -9.86 -4.08
N ALA A 6 -35.95 -9.06 -4.28
CA ALA A 6 -36.05 -7.69 -3.82
C ALA A 6 -36.83 -7.63 -2.49
N ILE A 7 -36.17 -7.24 -1.41
CA ILE A 7 -36.74 -7.28 -0.05
C ILE A 7 -36.91 -5.87 0.50
N ASP A 8 -38.06 -5.61 1.12
CA ASP A 8 -38.34 -4.34 1.78
C ASP A 8 -37.25 -4.00 2.80
N LYS A 9 -36.77 -2.76 2.81
CA LYS A 9 -35.75 -2.31 3.76
C LYS A 9 -36.13 -2.57 5.22
N ASN A 10 -37.41 -2.48 5.59
CA ASN A 10 -37.83 -2.75 6.97
C ASN A 10 -37.72 -4.22 7.34
N ILE A 11 -37.91 -5.11 6.37
CA ILE A 11 -37.71 -6.55 6.55
C ILE A 11 -36.22 -6.87 6.48
N ILE A 12 -35.45 -6.22 5.59
CA ILE A 12 -34.02 -6.49 5.39
C ILE A 12 -33.16 -6.18 6.62
N CYS A 13 -33.52 -5.16 7.41
CA CYS A 13 -32.81 -4.83 8.65
C CYS A 13 -32.99 -5.90 9.74
N GLU A 14 -34.10 -6.64 9.73
CA GLU A 14 -34.31 -7.75 10.66
C GLU A 14 -33.44 -8.98 10.30
N LEU A 15 -32.62 -8.89 9.24
CA LEU A 15 -31.89 -10.02 8.61
C LEU A 15 -30.41 -10.01 8.79
N ASP A 16 -29.88 -8.94 9.37
CA ASP A 16 -28.46 -8.86 9.68
C ASP A 16 -28.03 -10.08 10.55
N GLU A 17 -28.96 -10.64 11.35
CA GLU A 17 -28.75 -11.85 12.15
C GLU A 17 -28.76 -13.16 11.32
N PHE A 18 -29.18 -13.15 10.05
CA PHE A 18 -29.30 -14.35 9.19
C PHE A 18 -28.54 -14.24 7.85
N GLU A 19 -27.90 -13.11 7.54
CA GLU A 19 -27.17 -12.85 6.29
C GLU A 19 -26.17 -13.97 5.89
N SER A 20 -25.50 -14.56 6.88
CA SER A 20 -24.54 -15.66 6.65
C SER A 20 -25.20 -16.91 6.04
N LEU A 21 -26.50 -17.14 6.27
CA LEU A 21 -27.25 -18.23 5.65
C LEU A 21 -27.50 -17.96 4.16
N PHE A 22 -27.66 -16.70 3.76
CA PHE A 22 -27.92 -16.30 2.38
C PHE A 22 -26.65 -16.33 1.55
N SER A 23 -25.58 -15.70 2.04
CA SER A 23 -24.31 -15.60 1.30
C SER A 23 -23.69 -16.96 0.94
N ASN A 24 -23.95 -18.01 1.74
CA ASN A 24 -23.49 -19.36 1.44
C ASN A 24 -24.31 -20.04 0.33
N VAL A 25 -25.60 -19.73 0.24
CA VAL A 25 -26.53 -20.31 -0.76
C VAL A 25 -26.46 -19.52 -2.07
N GLU A 26 -26.37 -18.18 -2.01
CA GLU A 26 -26.24 -17.29 -3.17
C GLU A 26 -25.05 -17.65 -4.07
N LYS A 27 -23.90 -18.01 -3.47
CA LYS A 27 -22.71 -18.49 -4.22
C LYS A 27 -22.95 -19.76 -5.04
N ARG A 28 -23.99 -20.54 -4.72
CA ARG A 28 -24.32 -21.82 -5.36
C ARG A 28 -25.61 -21.76 -6.19
N GLY A 29 -26.50 -20.83 -5.88
CA GLY A 29 -27.80 -20.65 -6.53
C GLY A 29 -27.73 -19.72 -7.75
N LYS A 30 -28.81 -19.71 -8.54
CA LYS A 30 -29.00 -18.76 -9.66
C LYS A 30 -29.92 -17.62 -9.21
N PHE A 31 -29.58 -16.95 -8.12
CA PHE A 31 -30.33 -15.81 -7.61
C PHE A 31 -29.44 -14.74 -7.00
N LYS A 32 -29.98 -13.53 -6.86
CA LYS A 32 -29.30 -12.37 -6.25
C LYS A 32 -30.26 -11.64 -5.34
N VAL A 33 -29.79 -11.15 -4.20
CA VAL A 33 -30.62 -10.46 -3.21
C VAL A 33 -30.35 -8.95 -3.24
N CYS A 34 -31.39 -8.12 -3.22
CA CYS A 34 -31.27 -6.68 -3.10
C CYS A 34 -32.36 -6.09 -2.21
N SER A 35 -32.12 -4.89 -1.69
CA SER A 35 -33.14 -4.10 -1.01
C SER A 35 -33.99 -3.31 -2.00
N TRP A 36 -35.28 -3.16 -1.75
CA TRP A 36 -36.11 -2.15 -2.43
C TRP A 36 -36.62 -1.08 -1.48
N ASN A 37 -36.78 0.12 -2.02
CA ASN A 37 -37.26 1.31 -1.33
C ASN A 37 -38.71 1.60 -1.74
N ARG A 38 -39.63 1.49 -0.78
CA ARG A 38 -41.05 1.80 -0.96
C ARG A 38 -41.29 3.22 -1.47
N GLU A 39 -40.57 4.20 -0.93
CA GLU A 39 -40.76 5.62 -1.26
C GLU A 39 -40.26 6.00 -2.67
N GLY A 40 -39.64 5.08 -3.39
CA GLY A 40 -39.13 5.32 -4.74
C GLY A 40 -40.26 5.60 -5.74
N LYS A 41 -40.15 6.69 -6.49
CA LYS A 41 -41.17 7.11 -7.48
C LYS A 41 -41.00 6.47 -8.86
N ASN A 42 -39.88 5.81 -9.09
CA ASN A 42 -39.55 5.12 -10.33
C ASN A 42 -38.67 3.88 -10.03
N LEU A 43 -38.51 3.00 -11.01
CA LEU A 43 -37.79 1.74 -10.82
C LEU A 43 -36.33 1.94 -10.39
N PHE A 44 -35.66 3.00 -10.87
CA PHE A 44 -34.28 3.34 -10.48
C PHE A 44 -34.15 3.73 -9.00
N GLN A 45 -35.14 4.45 -8.46
CA GLN A 45 -35.18 4.82 -7.05
C GLN A 45 -35.70 3.69 -6.16
N ALA A 46 -36.64 2.89 -6.67
CA ALA A 46 -37.26 1.80 -5.93
C ALA A 46 -36.37 0.57 -5.84
N ILE A 47 -35.71 0.15 -6.93
CA ILE A 47 -34.78 -0.99 -6.95
C ILE A 47 -33.50 -0.62 -7.72
N PRO A 48 -32.62 0.22 -7.14
CA PRO A 48 -31.42 0.71 -7.83
C PRO A 48 -30.50 -0.42 -8.34
N ALA A 49 -30.45 -1.54 -7.61
CA ALA A 49 -29.58 -2.67 -7.91
C ALA A 49 -29.84 -3.29 -9.30
N LEU A 50 -31.08 -3.22 -9.81
CA LEU A 50 -31.41 -3.71 -11.17
C LEU A 50 -30.66 -2.96 -12.29
N PHE A 51 -30.11 -1.78 -11.98
CA PHE A 51 -29.40 -0.92 -12.92
C PHE A 51 -27.88 -0.89 -12.67
N ASP A 52 -27.40 -1.61 -11.66
CA ASP A 52 -25.96 -1.74 -11.41
C ASP A 52 -25.38 -2.92 -12.20
N ARG A 53 -24.47 -2.62 -13.12
CA ARG A 53 -23.79 -3.61 -13.96
C ARG A 53 -22.86 -4.54 -13.17
N HIS A 54 -22.44 -4.16 -11.97
CA HIS A 54 -21.69 -5.04 -11.07
C HIS A 54 -22.61 -6.02 -10.35
N PHE A 55 -23.91 -5.68 -10.23
CA PHE A 55 -24.91 -6.52 -9.59
C PHE A 55 -25.50 -7.52 -10.58
N ILE A 56 -25.98 -7.09 -11.76
CA ILE A 56 -26.52 -8.00 -12.80
C ILE A 56 -25.92 -7.67 -14.17
N SER A 57 -25.47 -8.70 -14.88
CA SER A 57 -24.96 -8.57 -16.24
C SER A 57 -26.08 -8.55 -17.29
N GLU A 58 -25.86 -7.87 -18.42
CA GLU A 58 -26.85 -7.77 -19.51
C GLU A 58 -27.26 -9.14 -20.09
N ASN A 59 -26.39 -10.16 -19.99
CA ASN A 59 -26.71 -11.53 -20.41
C ASN A 59 -27.63 -12.26 -19.43
N GLU A 60 -27.54 -11.97 -18.13
CA GLU A 60 -28.37 -12.57 -17.09
C GLU A 60 -29.81 -12.02 -17.10
N LEU A 61 -30.02 -10.78 -17.59
CA LEU A 61 -31.34 -10.15 -17.70
C LEU A 61 -32.17 -10.64 -18.89
N ARG A 62 -31.67 -11.56 -19.73
CA ARG A 62 -32.44 -12.06 -20.89
C ARG A 62 -33.61 -12.96 -20.48
N GLU A 63 -33.40 -13.79 -19.46
CA GLU A 63 -34.40 -14.70 -18.90
C GLU A 63 -34.26 -14.67 -17.37
N TRP A 64 -35.17 -13.94 -16.72
CA TRP A 64 -35.13 -13.74 -15.28
C TRP A 64 -36.53 -13.61 -14.66
N ASN A 65 -36.61 -13.90 -13.37
CA ASN A 65 -37.77 -13.71 -12.51
C ASN A 65 -37.44 -12.70 -11.40
N ILE A 66 -38.46 -12.08 -10.81
CA ILE A 66 -38.31 -11.24 -9.63
C ILE A 66 -39.30 -11.64 -8.53
N ILE A 67 -38.82 -11.69 -7.29
CA ILE A 67 -39.64 -11.84 -6.08
C ILE A 67 -39.54 -10.52 -5.33
N ILE A 68 -40.69 -9.89 -5.05
CA ILE A 68 -40.78 -8.65 -4.30
C ILE A 68 -41.46 -8.95 -2.96
N VAL A 69 -40.69 -8.81 -1.88
CA VAL A 69 -41.16 -9.05 -0.51
C VAL A 69 -41.52 -7.71 0.12
N SER A 70 -42.75 -7.58 0.59
CA SER A 70 -43.36 -6.35 1.08
C SER A 70 -43.78 -6.48 2.56
N ASP A 71 -43.47 -5.48 3.37
CA ASP A 71 -43.86 -5.39 4.79
C ASP A 71 -45.27 -4.81 5.01
N ASN A 72 -46.29 -5.66 5.14
CA ASN A 72 -47.67 -5.22 5.34
C ASN A 72 -48.19 -5.53 6.75
N ARG A 73 -47.29 -5.57 7.75
CA ARG A 73 -47.61 -5.84 9.16
C ARG A 73 -48.63 -4.87 9.77
N ASN A 74 -48.73 -3.64 9.25
CA ASN A 74 -49.64 -2.59 9.70
C ASN A 74 -50.84 -2.36 8.74
N GLY A 75 -51.07 -3.25 7.77
CA GLY A 75 -52.15 -3.14 6.79
C GLY A 75 -53.54 -3.36 7.37
N LYS A 76 -54.58 -2.86 6.67
CA LYS A 76 -55.99 -3.12 7.03
C LYS A 76 -56.37 -4.61 6.81
N PRO A 77 -57.22 -5.20 7.65
CA PRO A 77 -57.71 -6.57 7.46
C PRO A 77 -58.54 -6.67 6.17
N GLY A 78 -58.25 -7.66 5.33
CA GLY A 78 -58.97 -7.94 4.07
C GLY A 78 -58.11 -7.88 2.80
N ASN A 79 -56.95 -7.20 2.82
CA ASN A 79 -56.00 -7.19 1.70
C ASN A 79 -54.55 -7.34 2.19
N PRO A 80 -53.90 -8.49 1.96
CA PRO A 80 -52.54 -8.69 2.43
C PRO A 80 -51.53 -7.80 1.72
N PHE A 81 -51.81 -7.28 0.52
CA PHE A 81 -50.92 -6.36 -0.20
C PHE A 81 -51.27 -4.87 0.04
N GLY A 82 -52.15 -4.58 1.00
CA GLY A 82 -52.59 -3.25 1.41
C GLY A 82 -53.81 -2.72 0.64
N GLY A 83 -54.87 -2.31 1.35
CA GLY A 83 -55.94 -1.45 0.82
C GLY A 83 -57.40 -1.90 0.83
N ASP A 84 -58.34 -0.93 0.81
CA ASP A 84 -59.79 -1.11 0.62
C ASP A 84 -60.16 -1.26 -0.87
N TYR A 85 -60.11 -2.48 -1.40
CA TYR A 85 -60.57 -2.75 -2.79
C TYR A 85 -62.10 -2.93 -2.90
N ILE A 86 -62.79 -3.04 -1.77
CA ILE A 86 -64.23 -3.37 -1.73
C ILE A 86 -65.09 -2.10 -1.86
N ASN A 87 -64.59 -0.94 -1.44
CA ASN A 87 -65.44 0.24 -1.21
C ASN A 87 -65.12 1.53 -1.98
N ASP A 88 -63.98 1.67 -2.69
CA ASP A 88 -63.69 2.93 -3.41
C ASP A 88 -63.01 2.74 -4.78
N ARG A 89 -63.59 3.35 -5.83
CA ARG A 89 -63.13 3.27 -7.22
C ARG A 89 -61.93 4.17 -7.55
N GLU A 90 -61.50 5.04 -6.64
CA GLU A 90 -60.51 6.09 -6.95
C GLU A 90 -59.21 6.02 -6.11
N ASN A 91 -59.15 5.21 -5.04
CA ASN A 91 -57.96 5.08 -4.20
C ASN A 91 -57.49 3.62 -4.13
N LEU A 92 -56.67 3.20 -5.10
CA LEU A 92 -55.92 1.94 -5.05
C LEU A 92 -54.84 2.03 -3.96
N PRO A 93 -54.82 1.18 -2.92
CA PRO A 93 -53.84 1.32 -1.86
C PRO A 93 -52.63 0.40 -2.06
N ASP A 94 -51.52 0.87 -1.48
CA ASP A 94 -50.13 0.59 -1.86
C ASP A 94 -49.82 0.86 -3.34
N ALA A 95 -50.07 2.12 -3.75
CA ALA A 95 -49.68 2.63 -5.06
C ALA A 95 -48.22 2.29 -5.37
N GLN A 96 -47.33 2.21 -4.38
CA GLN A 96 -45.91 1.97 -4.62
C GLN A 96 -45.63 0.54 -5.10
N LEU A 97 -46.11 -0.50 -4.40
CA LEU A 97 -45.92 -1.90 -4.80
C LEU A 97 -46.63 -2.21 -6.13
N ASN A 98 -47.86 -1.74 -6.29
CA ASN A 98 -48.64 -1.93 -7.51
C ASN A 98 -48.01 -1.20 -8.71
N GLU A 99 -47.57 0.04 -8.53
CA GLU A 99 -46.87 0.79 -9.60
C GLU A 99 -45.51 0.16 -9.93
N ILE A 100 -44.74 -0.35 -8.96
CA ILE A 100 -43.50 -1.09 -9.23
C ILE A 100 -43.79 -2.37 -10.02
N ALA A 101 -44.79 -3.14 -9.61
CA ALA A 101 -45.22 -4.33 -10.35
C ALA A 101 -45.62 -3.95 -11.79
N LYS A 102 -46.41 -2.89 -12.00
CA LYS A 102 -46.79 -2.36 -13.32
C LYS A 102 -45.61 -1.86 -14.15
N MET A 103 -44.61 -1.25 -13.53
CA MET A 103 -43.37 -0.83 -14.20
C MET A 103 -42.54 -2.03 -14.68
N LEU A 104 -42.58 -3.14 -13.94
CA LEU A 104 -41.86 -4.38 -14.27
C LEU A 104 -42.67 -5.32 -15.19
N GLY A 105 -43.99 -5.29 -15.13
CA GLY A 105 -44.90 -6.24 -15.76
C GLY A 105 -45.57 -5.76 -17.04
N ILE A 106 -46.49 -6.58 -17.55
CA ILE A 106 -47.35 -6.26 -18.69
C ILE A 106 -48.71 -5.82 -18.18
N VAL A 107 -49.05 -4.54 -18.35
CA VAL A 107 -50.38 -4.00 -18.00
C VAL A 107 -51.33 -4.18 -19.20
N PRO A 108 -52.46 -4.90 -19.07
CA PRO A 108 -53.45 -5.00 -20.14
C PRO A 108 -54.16 -3.66 -20.34
N ALA A 109 -54.40 -3.26 -21.59
CA ALA A 109 -54.94 -1.94 -21.93
C ALA A 109 -56.44 -1.77 -21.64
N ASN A 110 -57.25 -2.84 -21.61
CA ASN A 110 -58.71 -2.75 -21.49
C ASN A 110 -59.28 -3.81 -20.54
N SER A 111 -59.83 -3.38 -19.40
CA SER A 111 -60.49 -4.24 -18.40
C SER A 111 -61.96 -4.57 -18.71
N HIS A 112 -62.36 -4.62 -20.00
CA HIS A 112 -63.76 -4.87 -20.39
C HIS A 112 -63.95 -5.87 -21.54
N ALA A 113 -62.92 -6.57 -22.00
CA ALA A 113 -63.11 -7.61 -23.00
C ALA A 113 -63.40 -8.95 -22.31
N SER A 114 -64.58 -9.51 -22.54
CA SER A 114 -64.91 -10.91 -22.25
C SER A 114 -63.85 -11.84 -22.84
N TYR A 115 -63.30 -12.73 -22.03
CA TYR A 115 -62.39 -13.77 -22.49
C TYR A 115 -63.21 -14.92 -23.09
N GLU A 116 -63.01 -15.23 -24.37
CA GLU A 116 -63.30 -16.57 -24.88
C GLU A 116 -62.09 -17.45 -24.57
N ILE A 117 -62.29 -18.42 -23.67
CA ILE A 117 -61.31 -19.47 -23.39
C ILE A 117 -61.34 -20.43 -24.58
N PRO A 118 -60.23 -20.67 -25.30
CA PRO A 118 -60.20 -21.74 -26.28
C PRO A 118 -60.09 -23.08 -25.54
N ASP A 119 -60.92 -24.04 -25.93
CA ASP A 119 -61.12 -25.38 -25.34
C ASP A 119 -59.92 -26.36 -25.42
N ASN A 120 -58.67 -25.89 -25.51
CA ASN A 120 -57.52 -26.78 -25.64
C ASN A 120 -56.52 -26.71 -24.48
N LYS A 121 -56.33 -27.87 -23.85
CA LYS A 121 -55.51 -28.16 -22.65
C LYS A 121 -54.02 -27.80 -22.72
N PHE A 122 -53.49 -27.28 -23.83
CA PHE A 122 -52.11 -26.81 -23.93
C PHE A 122 -52.03 -25.74 -25.02
N GLY A 123 -51.82 -24.48 -24.66
CA GLY A 123 -51.74 -23.39 -25.64
C GLY A 123 -50.90 -22.22 -25.13
N ASN A 124 -49.74 -22.01 -25.77
CA ASN A 124 -48.96 -20.78 -25.66
C ASN A 124 -49.86 -19.57 -25.97
N LEU A 125 -50.12 -18.70 -25.00
CA LEU A 125 -50.83 -17.43 -25.24
C LEU A 125 -49.97 -16.55 -26.16
N LYS A 126 -50.42 -16.37 -27.41
CA LYS A 126 -49.94 -15.28 -28.27
C LYS A 126 -50.68 -14.00 -27.89
N TRP A 127 -49.97 -13.08 -27.25
CA TRP A 127 -50.49 -11.79 -26.84
C TRP A 127 -50.49 -10.79 -28.00
N ASN A 128 -51.67 -10.47 -28.54
CA ASN A 128 -51.90 -9.23 -29.28
C ASN A 128 -52.45 -8.20 -28.30
N VAL A 129 -51.56 -7.45 -27.64
CA VAL A 129 -51.94 -6.32 -26.77
C VAL A 129 -51.18 -5.10 -27.27
N ASP A 130 -51.92 -4.09 -27.74
CA ASP A 130 -51.39 -2.74 -27.93
C ASP A 130 -51.11 -2.14 -26.54
N VAL A 131 -49.95 -2.52 -26.00
CA VAL A 131 -49.32 -1.85 -24.87
C VAL A 131 -49.14 -0.39 -25.27
N ASN A 132 -49.42 0.56 -24.38
CA ASN A 132 -49.12 1.97 -24.60
C ASN A 132 -47.59 2.16 -24.71
N ARG A 133 -47.04 1.89 -25.90
CA ARG A 133 -45.62 1.86 -26.24
C ARG A 133 -45.00 3.25 -26.13
N GLU A 134 -45.81 4.30 -26.21
CA GLU A 134 -45.39 5.70 -26.21
C GLU A 134 -44.87 6.15 -24.84
N LEU A 135 -45.65 5.95 -23.76
CA LEU A 135 -45.24 6.30 -22.39
C LEU A 135 -43.96 5.53 -21.95
N ARG A 136 -43.79 4.30 -22.45
CA ARG A 136 -42.61 3.45 -22.23
C ARG A 136 -41.38 4.01 -22.93
N ASN A 137 -41.50 4.34 -24.22
CA ASN A 137 -40.38 4.83 -25.01
C ASN A 137 -39.94 6.21 -24.52
N GLU A 138 -40.88 7.03 -24.04
CA GLU A 138 -40.59 8.34 -23.47
C GLU A 138 -39.76 8.24 -22.19
N LYS A 139 -40.13 7.35 -21.25
CA LYS A 139 -39.36 7.11 -20.02
C LYS A 139 -38.03 6.39 -20.29
N LEU A 140 -37.99 5.34 -21.12
CA LEU A 140 -36.75 4.62 -21.45
C LEU A 140 -35.73 5.52 -22.18
N ALA A 141 -36.21 6.43 -23.04
CA ALA A 141 -35.39 7.43 -23.72
C ALA A 141 -34.86 8.50 -22.74
N GLU A 142 -35.66 8.91 -21.75
CA GLU A 142 -35.25 9.83 -20.67
C GLU A 142 -34.06 9.27 -19.86
N TYR A 143 -33.97 7.94 -19.71
CA TYR A 143 -32.92 7.25 -18.96
C TYR A 143 -31.80 6.64 -19.81
N ARG A 144 -31.75 6.87 -21.13
CA ARG A 144 -30.75 6.31 -22.09
C ARG A 144 -30.62 4.77 -22.04
N MET A 145 -31.71 4.06 -21.80
CA MET A 145 -31.71 2.59 -21.76
C MET A 145 -32.26 2.04 -23.07
N THR A 146 -31.42 1.36 -23.86
CA THR A 146 -31.81 0.87 -25.19
C THR A 146 -32.66 -0.39 -25.14
N GLU A 147 -32.53 -1.28 -24.15
CA GLU A 147 -33.35 -2.51 -24.02
C GLU A 147 -33.32 -3.05 -22.58
N PHE A 148 -34.38 -2.83 -21.79
CA PHE A 148 -34.58 -3.52 -20.50
C PHE A 148 -35.50 -4.74 -20.73
N ALA A 149 -34.98 -5.95 -20.53
CA ALA A 149 -35.74 -7.19 -20.69
C ALA A 149 -36.64 -7.42 -19.46
N ARG A 150 -37.93 -7.70 -19.68
CA ARG A 150 -38.93 -7.87 -18.62
C ARG A 150 -38.74 -9.20 -17.89
N PRO A 151 -39.05 -9.26 -16.57
CA PRO A 151 -39.10 -10.53 -15.87
C PRO A 151 -40.23 -11.40 -16.43
N GLN A 152 -40.00 -12.70 -16.55
CA GLN A 152 -41.00 -13.65 -17.03
C GLN A 152 -42.15 -13.77 -16.04
N LYS A 153 -41.85 -13.87 -14.74
CA LYS A 153 -42.81 -13.83 -13.64
C LYS A 153 -42.39 -12.88 -12.53
N ILE A 154 -43.40 -12.27 -11.90
CA ILE A 154 -43.27 -11.39 -10.74
C ILE A 154 -43.97 -12.07 -9.57
N PHE A 155 -43.23 -12.51 -8.56
CA PHE A 155 -43.80 -13.09 -7.35
C PHE A 155 -43.90 -11.98 -6.30
N LEU A 156 -45.11 -11.69 -5.86
CA LEU A 156 -45.36 -10.71 -4.81
C LEU A 156 -45.57 -11.47 -3.50
N TRP A 157 -44.68 -11.25 -2.54
CA TRP A 157 -44.74 -11.81 -1.19
C TRP A 157 -45.15 -10.71 -0.23
N SER A 158 -46.26 -10.91 0.46
CA SER A 158 -46.67 -10.02 1.54
C SER A 158 -46.47 -10.65 2.90
N VAL A 159 -45.80 -9.93 3.79
CA VAL A 159 -45.64 -10.29 5.20
C VAL A 159 -46.72 -9.58 6.02
N VAL A 160 -47.62 -10.34 6.63
CA VAL A 160 -48.79 -9.83 7.35
C VAL A 160 -48.77 -10.32 8.79
N ARG A 161 -49.25 -9.50 9.73
CA ARG A 161 -49.47 -9.94 11.11
C ARG A 161 -50.80 -10.69 11.18
N LYS A 162 -50.79 -11.92 11.71
CA LYS A 162 -52.01 -12.64 12.07
C LYS A 162 -52.71 -11.80 13.14
N ASN A 163 -53.87 -11.24 12.85
CA ASN A 163 -54.64 -10.56 13.88
C ASN A 163 -55.41 -11.63 14.67
N ASP A 164 -55.40 -11.54 16.01
CA ASP A 164 -56.25 -12.35 16.90
C ASP A 164 -57.72 -11.87 16.81
N VAL A 165 -58.27 -11.77 15.59
CA VAL A 165 -59.68 -11.46 15.39
C VAL A 165 -60.43 -12.78 15.38
N ASP A 166 -61.52 -12.84 16.15
CA ASP A 166 -62.42 -13.99 16.24
C ASP A 166 -62.64 -14.61 14.86
N ILE A 167 -62.34 -15.91 14.77
CA ILE A 167 -62.48 -16.73 13.56
C ILE A 167 -63.90 -16.57 12.97
N ASP A 168 -64.90 -16.25 13.79
CA ASP A 168 -66.30 -16.02 13.42
C ASP A 168 -66.58 -14.73 12.62
N GLU A 169 -65.75 -13.69 12.73
CA GLU A 169 -65.94 -12.43 11.99
C GLU A 169 -65.20 -12.44 10.64
N PHE A 170 -64.04 -13.12 10.59
CA PHE A 170 -63.29 -13.35 9.35
C PHE A 170 -63.97 -14.41 8.46
N SER A 171 -64.46 -15.51 9.04
CA SER A 171 -65.22 -16.54 8.31
C SER A 171 -66.54 -16.01 7.72
N LYS A 172 -67.20 -15.06 8.40
CA LYS A 172 -68.39 -14.36 7.85
C LYS A 172 -68.05 -13.43 6.69
N ALA A 173 -66.91 -12.73 6.73
CA ALA A 173 -66.45 -11.91 5.60
C ALA A 173 -65.95 -12.76 4.42
N CYS A 174 -65.38 -13.95 4.69
CA CYS A 174 -64.93 -14.91 3.69
C CYS A 174 -66.09 -15.64 2.98
N ALA A 175 -67.22 -15.90 3.66
CA ALA A 175 -68.39 -16.56 3.07
C ALA A 175 -69.06 -15.74 1.95
N ASP A 176 -69.04 -14.41 2.02
CA ASP A 176 -69.49 -13.53 0.93
C ASP A 176 -68.41 -13.31 -0.16
N ALA A 177 -67.22 -13.88 0.05
CA ALA A 177 -65.97 -13.57 -0.68
C ALA A 177 -65.34 -14.77 -1.42
N GLU A 178 -66.05 -15.89 -1.60
CA GLU A 178 -65.65 -17.00 -2.50
C GLU A 178 -65.37 -16.50 -3.95
N SER A 179 -65.93 -15.36 -4.36
CA SER A 179 -65.67 -14.73 -5.67
C SER A 179 -64.49 -13.75 -5.72
N THR A 180 -63.86 -13.43 -4.58
CA THR A 180 -62.83 -12.37 -4.43
C THR A 180 -61.41 -12.89 -4.43
N LEU A 181 -61.19 -14.15 -4.05
CA LEU A 181 -59.87 -14.79 -4.05
C LEU A 181 -59.44 -15.30 -5.42
N HIS A 182 -60.38 -15.78 -6.24
CA HIS A 182 -60.10 -16.36 -7.56
C HIS A 182 -59.94 -15.35 -8.71
N ASN A 183 -59.89 -14.05 -8.40
CA ASN A 183 -59.69 -12.97 -9.38
C ASN A 183 -58.91 -11.80 -8.76
N PHE A 184 -58.05 -12.08 -7.78
CA PHE A 184 -57.37 -11.05 -6.96
C PHE A 184 -56.55 -10.10 -7.83
N GLY A 185 -55.72 -10.65 -8.74
CA GLY A 185 -54.86 -9.85 -9.62
C GLY A 185 -55.65 -8.97 -10.59
N ILE A 186 -56.78 -9.47 -11.11
CA ILE A 186 -57.69 -8.74 -12.01
C ILE A 186 -58.38 -7.59 -11.27
N LYS A 187 -58.94 -7.85 -10.08
CA LYS A 187 -59.64 -6.83 -9.27
C LYS A 187 -58.69 -5.73 -8.79
N ALA A 188 -57.46 -6.09 -8.40
CA ALA A 188 -56.44 -5.15 -7.93
C ALA A 188 -55.57 -4.54 -9.05
N ARG A 189 -55.89 -4.81 -10.33
CA ARG A 189 -55.22 -4.26 -11.54
C ARG A 189 -53.70 -4.52 -11.59
N TYR A 190 -53.26 -5.68 -11.10
CA TYR A 190 -51.86 -6.10 -11.23
C TYR A 190 -51.56 -6.65 -12.63
N PRO A 191 -50.30 -6.63 -13.07
CA PRO A 191 -49.88 -7.28 -14.30
C PRO A 191 -50.14 -8.79 -14.33
N VAL A 192 -50.43 -9.32 -15.51
CA VAL A 192 -50.81 -10.74 -15.72
C VAL A 192 -49.70 -11.74 -15.36
N ASN A 193 -48.44 -11.28 -15.38
CA ASN A 193 -47.29 -12.08 -14.97
C ASN A 193 -47.06 -12.11 -13.44
N CYS A 194 -47.97 -11.56 -12.63
CA CYS A 194 -47.87 -11.59 -11.17
C CYS A 194 -48.39 -12.90 -10.55
N ARG A 195 -47.76 -13.34 -9.45
CA ARG A 195 -48.20 -14.43 -8.57
C ARG A 195 -48.20 -13.94 -7.13
N PHE A 196 -49.22 -14.30 -6.36
CA PHE A 196 -49.47 -13.69 -5.05
C PHE A 196 -49.29 -14.72 -3.93
N LEU A 197 -48.41 -14.40 -2.99
CA LEU A 197 -48.08 -15.23 -1.84
C LEU A 197 -48.12 -14.37 -0.57
N ARG A 198 -48.63 -14.97 0.51
CA ARG A 198 -48.79 -14.34 1.81
C ARG A 198 -48.06 -15.19 2.85
N PHE A 199 -47.30 -14.52 3.72
CA PHE A 199 -46.67 -15.13 4.90
C PHE A 199 -47.27 -14.52 6.17
N ASN A 200 -47.73 -15.36 7.08
CA ASN A 200 -48.37 -14.94 8.32
C ASN A 200 -47.37 -14.95 9.49
N LEU A 201 -47.13 -13.79 10.09
CA LEU A 201 -46.42 -13.65 11.37
C LEU A 201 -47.40 -13.82 12.53
N SER A 202 -47.02 -14.52 13.58
CA SER A 202 -47.82 -14.65 14.79
C SER A 202 -47.96 -13.29 15.52
N SER A 203 -49.14 -13.05 16.11
CA SER A 203 -49.49 -11.85 16.88
C SER A 203 -48.76 -11.76 18.24
N VAL A 204 -48.36 -12.89 18.81
CA VAL A 204 -48.05 -13.01 20.24
C VAL A 204 -46.54 -12.99 20.52
N SER A 205 -46.04 -11.83 20.99
CA SER A 205 -44.77 -11.60 21.72
C SER A 205 -43.42 -11.87 21.00
N ASN A 206 -42.38 -11.14 21.45
CA ASN A 206 -41.07 -10.97 20.81
C ASN A 206 -40.30 -12.26 20.44
N THR A 207 -40.49 -13.38 21.13
CA THR A 207 -39.78 -14.64 20.85
C THR A 207 -40.38 -15.38 19.66
N ASN A 208 -41.71 -15.50 19.60
CA ASN A 208 -42.39 -16.14 18.46
C ASN A 208 -42.14 -15.36 17.16
N THR A 209 -42.06 -14.02 17.24
CA THR A 209 -41.78 -13.18 16.06
C THR A 209 -40.41 -13.47 15.43
N ARG A 210 -39.37 -13.79 16.22
CA ARG A 210 -38.04 -14.12 15.70
C ARG A 210 -38.00 -15.50 15.04
N GLU A 211 -38.72 -16.47 15.60
CA GLU A 211 -38.88 -17.78 14.97
C GLU A 211 -39.62 -17.64 13.63
N ASP A 212 -40.66 -16.81 13.58
CA ASP A 212 -41.43 -16.57 12.36
C ASP A 212 -40.60 -15.88 11.28
N TYR A 213 -39.73 -14.92 11.64
CA TYR A 213 -38.77 -14.38 10.68
C TYR A 213 -37.85 -15.48 10.16
N PHE A 214 -37.29 -16.33 11.03
CA PHE A 214 -36.48 -17.46 10.56
C PHE A 214 -37.24 -18.35 9.57
N ARG A 215 -38.54 -18.64 9.83
CA ARG A 215 -39.39 -19.41 8.89
C ARG A 215 -39.65 -18.66 7.58
N LEU A 216 -39.91 -17.35 7.62
CA LEU A 216 -40.00 -16.51 6.43
C LEU A 216 -38.72 -16.62 5.59
N TRP A 217 -37.55 -16.59 6.23
CA TRP A 217 -36.26 -16.72 5.56
C TRP A 217 -36.02 -18.07 4.92
N MET A 218 -36.34 -19.14 5.63
CA MET A 218 -36.21 -20.48 5.07
C MET A 218 -37.21 -20.72 3.93
N SER A 219 -38.41 -20.14 4.03
CA SER A 219 -39.41 -20.14 2.96
C SER A 219 -38.86 -19.42 1.72
N LEU A 220 -38.34 -18.19 1.88
CA LEU A 220 -37.75 -17.40 0.78
C LEU A 220 -36.58 -18.15 0.13
N LEU A 221 -35.63 -18.64 0.95
CA LEU A 221 -34.48 -19.38 0.45
C LEU A 221 -34.87 -20.61 -0.32
N THR A 222 -35.83 -21.39 0.20
CA THR A 222 -36.28 -22.61 -0.46
C THR A 222 -37.00 -22.28 -1.76
N PHE A 223 -37.83 -21.25 -1.77
CA PHE A 223 -38.53 -20.81 -2.98
C PHE A 223 -37.57 -20.34 -4.08
N VAL A 224 -36.52 -19.60 -3.70
CA VAL A 224 -35.53 -19.04 -4.63
C VAL A 224 -34.47 -20.08 -5.06
N TYR A 225 -34.16 -21.05 -4.21
CA TYR A 225 -33.23 -22.14 -4.51
C TYR A 225 -33.77 -23.10 -5.56
N ASN A 226 -35.10 -23.27 -5.60
CA ASN A 226 -35.79 -23.99 -6.67
C ASN A 226 -36.11 -23.06 -7.83
N ASP A 227 -36.44 -23.64 -8.98
CA ASP A 227 -37.07 -22.85 -10.05
C ASP A 227 -38.51 -22.51 -9.61
N PRO A 228 -38.86 -21.21 -9.41
CA PRO A 228 -40.22 -20.84 -9.05
C PRO A 228 -41.26 -21.30 -10.08
N ASP A 229 -40.85 -21.58 -11.32
CA ASP A 229 -41.72 -22.10 -12.36
C ASP A 229 -42.07 -23.58 -12.18
N ALA A 230 -41.26 -24.33 -11.44
CA ALA A 230 -41.57 -25.70 -11.04
C ALA A 230 -42.68 -25.75 -9.96
N ILE A 231 -42.92 -24.65 -9.26
CA ILE A 231 -44.02 -24.48 -8.32
C ILE A 231 -45.21 -23.92 -9.09
N PHE A 232 -46.22 -24.77 -9.33
CA PHE A 232 -47.36 -24.38 -10.16
C PHE A 232 -48.29 -23.43 -9.39
N LEU A 233 -48.13 -22.12 -9.60
CA LEU A 233 -49.01 -21.09 -9.05
C LEU A 233 -49.88 -20.51 -10.18
N SER A 234 -51.20 -20.50 -9.99
CA SER A 234 -52.12 -19.88 -10.95
C SER A 234 -51.97 -18.35 -10.92
N PRO A 235 -52.14 -17.69 -12.08
CA PRO A 235 -52.37 -16.25 -12.09
C PRO A 235 -53.63 -15.92 -11.28
N ASP A 236 -53.66 -14.74 -10.65
CA ASP A 236 -54.84 -14.18 -9.97
C ASP A 236 -55.34 -14.88 -8.70
N THR A 237 -54.63 -15.90 -8.21
CA THR A 237 -54.96 -16.61 -6.97
C THR A 237 -53.97 -16.25 -5.86
N LEU A 238 -54.47 -16.13 -4.64
CA LEU A 238 -53.70 -15.83 -3.43
C LEU A 238 -53.39 -17.13 -2.66
N TYR A 239 -52.11 -17.34 -2.37
CA TYR A 239 -51.62 -18.51 -1.65
C TYR A 239 -51.00 -18.11 -0.31
N ASN A 240 -51.22 -18.91 0.72
CA ASN A 240 -50.44 -18.85 1.97
C ASN A 240 -49.18 -19.70 1.80
N ILE A 241 -48.03 -19.20 2.26
CA ILE A 241 -46.78 -19.95 2.29
C ILE A 241 -46.21 -20.02 3.71
N ASP A 242 -45.80 -21.22 4.10
CA ASP A 242 -45.02 -21.46 5.33
C ASP A 242 -44.01 -22.61 5.11
N CYS A 243 -43.06 -22.72 6.02
CA CYS A 243 -42.01 -23.74 5.99
C CYS A 243 -41.97 -24.50 7.32
N ASP A 244 -42.10 -25.83 7.27
CA ASP A 244 -41.90 -26.68 8.45
C ASP A 244 -40.40 -26.96 8.65
N ILE A 245 -39.95 -26.76 9.89
CA ILE A 245 -38.54 -26.87 10.28
C ILE A 245 -38.39 -28.00 11.29
N ASP A 246 -37.54 -28.97 10.97
CA ASP A 246 -37.14 -30.00 11.93
C ASP A 246 -36.19 -29.39 13.00
N LYS A 247 -36.79 -28.98 14.12
CA LYS A 247 -36.08 -28.40 15.27
C LYS A 247 -34.99 -29.34 15.81
N ARG A 248 -35.12 -30.67 15.68
CA ARG A 248 -34.10 -31.64 16.15
C ARG A 248 -32.86 -31.60 15.25
N VAL A 249 -33.06 -31.60 13.93
CA VAL A 249 -31.96 -31.50 12.96
C VAL A 249 -31.28 -30.13 13.08
N LEU A 250 -32.06 -29.05 13.16
CA LEU A 250 -31.55 -27.69 13.34
C LEU A 250 -30.69 -27.56 14.61
N LYS A 251 -31.21 -28.03 15.76
CA LYS A 251 -30.46 -28.08 17.02
C LYS A 251 -29.15 -28.86 16.87
N ASN A 252 -29.18 -29.99 16.19
CA ASN A 252 -27.99 -30.82 15.98
C ASN A 252 -26.91 -30.07 15.16
N GLN A 253 -27.32 -29.37 14.10
CA GLN A 253 -26.42 -28.59 13.24
C GLN A 253 -25.84 -27.36 13.95
N ILE A 254 -26.67 -26.55 14.62
CA ILE A 254 -26.21 -25.39 15.40
C ILE A 254 -25.24 -25.84 16.51
N SER A 255 -25.56 -26.92 17.23
CA SER A 255 -24.67 -27.47 18.25
C SER A 255 -23.34 -27.98 17.68
N THR A 256 -23.34 -28.43 16.43
CA THR A 256 -22.13 -28.88 15.73
C THR A 256 -21.24 -27.69 15.36
N ILE A 257 -21.81 -26.64 14.78
CA ILE A 257 -21.09 -25.40 14.46
C ILE A 257 -20.52 -24.80 15.74
N TYR A 258 -21.35 -24.62 16.77
CA TYR A 258 -20.94 -24.13 18.07
C TYR A 258 -19.76 -24.94 18.65
N SER A 259 -19.84 -26.28 18.62
CA SER A 259 -18.77 -27.12 19.17
C SER A 259 -17.46 -27.02 18.39
N ARG A 260 -17.52 -26.88 17.06
CA ARG A 260 -16.34 -26.67 16.22
C ARG A 260 -15.69 -25.32 16.52
N VAL A 261 -16.47 -24.26 16.51
CA VAL A 261 -16.01 -22.89 16.74
C VAL A 261 -15.45 -22.70 18.14
N HIS A 262 -16.14 -23.24 19.15
CA HIS A 262 -15.66 -23.21 20.53
C HIS A 262 -14.32 -23.94 20.70
N TYR A 263 -14.12 -25.06 19.99
CA TYR A 263 -12.84 -25.76 19.96
C TYR A 263 -11.74 -24.92 19.31
N VAL A 264 -12.02 -24.28 18.16
CA VAL A 264 -11.07 -23.37 17.49
C VAL A 264 -10.66 -22.27 18.44
N LYS A 265 -11.61 -21.55 19.04
CA LYS A 265 -11.36 -20.49 20.04
C LYS A 265 -10.47 -20.97 21.20
N LYS A 266 -10.76 -22.14 21.78
CA LYS A 266 -9.96 -22.71 22.86
C LYS A 266 -8.54 -23.03 22.38
N SER A 267 -8.40 -23.68 21.23
CA SER A 267 -7.10 -24.04 20.66
C SER A 267 -6.27 -22.83 20.24
N THR A 268 -6.88 -21.79 19.67
CA THR A 268 -6.16 -20.57 19.28
C THR A 268 -5.71 -19.79 20.50
N THR A 269 -6.53 -19.73 21.56
CA THR A 269 -6.15 -19.12 22.84
C THR A 269 -4.95 -19.81 23.46
N LEU A 270 -4.95 -21.14 23.53
CA LEU A 270 -3.80 -21.91 24.05
C LEU A 270 -2.52 -21.68 23.23
N ARG A 271 -2.62 -21.64 21.89
CA ARG A 271 -1.46 -21.36 21.03
C ARG A 271 -0.92 -19.94 21.22
N ILE A 272 -1.79 -18.94 21.37
CA ILE A 272 -1.38 -17.56 21.66
C ILE A 272 -0.61 -17.53 22.99
N GLU A 273 -1.12 -18.17 24.05
CA GLU A 273 -0.44 -18.26 25.34
C GLU A 273 0.92 -19.00 25.25
N GLU A 274 1.03 -20.04 24.42
CA GLU A 274 2.30 -20.73 24.17
C GLU A 274 3.31 -19.84 23.43
N ILE A 275 2.87 -19.08 22.43
CA ILE A 275 3.70 -18.11 21.71
C ILE A 275 4.21 -17.03 22.66
N GLU A 276 3.32 -16.48 23.50
CA GLU A 276 3.67 -15.48 24.51
C GLU A 276 4.71 -16.03 25.50
N LYS A 277 4.50 -17.24 26.04
CA LYS A 277 5.47 -17.90 26.93
C LYS A 277 6.82 -18.14 26.27
N ARG A 278 6.85 -18.61 25.02
CA ARG A 278 8.10 -18.82 24.27
C ARG A 278 8.82 -17.50 24.00
N ARG A 279 8.07 -16.44 23.68
CA ARG A 279 8.61 -15.09 23.48
C ARG A 279 9.27 -14.57 24.76
N ASP A 280 8.65 -14.78 25.92
CA ASP A 280 9.23 -14.39 27.21
C ASP A 280 10.47 -15.22 27.55
N GLN A 281 10.48 -16.53 27.25
CA GLN A 281 11.68 -17.35 27.38
C GLN A 281 12.82 -16.88 26.47
N ILE A 282 12.52 -16.48 25.23
CA ILE A 282 13.49 -15.94 24.29
C ILE A 282 14.05 -14.61 24.81
N ARG A 283 13.22 -13.73 25.36
CA ARG A 283 13.65 -12.46 25.97
C ARG A 283 14.57 -12.65 27.18
N GLN A 284 14.42 -13.75 27.91
CA GLN A 284 15.25 -14.08 29.07
C GLN A 284 16.58 -14.78 28.71
N LYS A 285 16.77 -15.16 27.44
CA LYS A 285 18.04 -15.75 27.00
C LYS A 285 19.05 -14.66 26.71
N HIS A 286 20.24 -14.81 27.28
CA HIS A 286 21.39 -13.97 26.96
C HIS A 286 21.96 -14.41 25.60
N TYR A 287 21.90 -13.54 24.59
CA TYR A 287 22.47 -13.80 23.26
C TYR A 287 23.82 -13.11 23.10
N ASP A 288 24.73 -13.70 22.33
CA ASP A 288 25.97 -13.04 21.96
C ASP A 288 25.66 -11.86 21.01
N VAL A 289 25.99 -10.64 21.44
CA VAL A 289 25.80 -9.44 20.61
C VAL A 289 26.68 -9.56 19.36
N PRO A 290 26.12 -9.40 18.14
CA PRO A 290 26.91 -9.48 16.91
C PRO A 290 27.96 -8.38 16.86
N ASN A 291 29.04 -8.58 16.11
CA ASN A 291 30.06 -7.54 15.98
C ASN A 291 29.53 -6.36 15.12
N LEU A 292 29.19 -5.26 15.79
CA LEU A 292 28.67 -4.04 15.18
C LEU A 292 29.78 -3.05 14.77
N ASN A 293 31.05 -3.37 15.04
CA ASN A 293 32.17 -2.52 14.64
C ASN A 293 32.47 -2.62 13.14
N SER A 294 32.64 -1.46 12.52
CA SER A 294 32.95 -1.31 11.09
C SER A 294 34.28 -0.61 10.88
N ASN A 295 35.07 -1.08 9.92
CA ASN A 295 36.37 -0.50 9.57
C ASN A 295 36.37 0.03 8.13
N ILE A 296 36.54 1.34 7.96
CA ILE A 296 36.56 2.03 6.67
C ILE A 296 37.98 2.54 6.40
N ASN A 297 38.66 1.93 5.45
CA ASN A 297 40.03 2.28 5.11
C ASN A 297 40.10 3.40 4.07
N VAL A 298 40.63 4.57 4.43
CA VAL A 298 40.88 5.69 3.51
C VAL A 298 42.36 5.75 3.16
N LYS A 299 42.69 5.47 1.90
CA LYS A 299 44.05 5.63 1.36
C LYS A 299 44.04 6.62 0.19
N PHE A 300 44.95 7.59 0.24
CA PHE A 300 45.19 8.51 -0.86
C PHE A 300 46.30 7.96 -1.73
N ASP A 301 45.93 7.43 -2.89
CA ASP A 301 46.87 7.03 -3.94
C ASP A 301 47.23 8.28 -4.75
N VAL A 302 48.19 9.04 -4.25
CA VAL A 302 48.63 10.33 -4.81
C VAL A 302 50.04 10.24 -5.35
N ASN A 303 50.22 10.74 -6.57
CA ASN A 303 51.53 10.92 -7.18
C ASN A 303 52.05 12.34 -6.92
N ASP A 304 53.20 12.44 -6.26
CA ASP A 304 53.86 13.71 -5.91
C ASP A 304 54.81 14.22 -7.02
N ASP A 305 54.96 13.46 -8.11
CA ASP A 305 55.97 13.71 -9.13
C ASP A 305 55.68 14.97 -9.96
N GLY A 306 56.71 15.82 -10.05
CA GLY A 306 56.68 17.06 -10.83
C GLY A 306 55.77 18.16 -10.28
N LEU A 307 55.46 18.13 -8.98
CA LEU A 307 54.86 19.25 -8.26
C LEU A 307 55.86 20.37 -7.92
N TYR A 308 57.15 20.17 -8.23
CA TYR A 308 58.23 21.10 -7.90
C TYR A 308 58.81 21.75 -9.14
N LEU A 309 59.23 23.02 -8.99
CA LEU A 309 59.95 23.76 -10.01
C LEU A 309 61.30 23.10 -10.32
N ASN A 310 61.64 23.01 -11.61
CA ASN A 310 62.96 22.61 -12.06
C ASN A 310 63.92 23.81 -11.98
N THR A 311 64.56 23.97 -10.83
CA THR A 311 65.47 25.09 -10.56
C THR A 311 66.73 25.09 -11.43
N LYS A 312 67.08 23.96 -12.07
CA LYS A 312 68.26 23.86 -12.96
C LYS A 312 68.11 24.64 -14.26
N LYS A 313 66.88 24.97 -14.66
CA LYS A 313 66.59 25.73 -15.89
C LYS A 313 66.75 27.24 -15.75
N PHE A 314 66.96 27.75 -14.53
CA PHE A 314 67.13 29.18 -14.26
C PHE A 314 68.61 29.50 -14.03
N GLY A 315 69.17 30.38 -14.86
CA GLY A 315 70.59 30.76 -14.76
C GLY A 315 70.85 32.05 -13.98
N LEU A 316 72.08 32.56 -14.09
CA LEU A 316 72.58 33.70 -13.30
C LEU A 316 72.03 35.06 -13.75
N ALA A 317 71.61 35.20 -15.01
CA ALA A 317 71.06 36.44 -15.58
C ALA A 317 69.80 36.18 -16.41
N LYS A 318 68.99 37.24 -16.67
CA LYS A 318 67.65 37.15 -17.29
C LYS A 318 67.59 36.46 -18.67
N LYS A 319 68.72 36.34 -19.37
CA LYS A 319 68.81 35.80 -20.74
C LYS A 319 69.70 34.55 -20.85
N CYS A 320 70.00 33.82 -19.77
CA CYS A 320 70.85 32.63 -19.92
C CYS A 320 70.48 31.50 -18.93
N PRO A 321 70.30 30.25 -19.41
CA PRO A 321 70.18 29.81 -20.80
C PRO A 321 68.77 30.04 -21.41
N CYS A 322 67.79 30.44 -20.60
CA CYS A 322 66.39 30.62 -21.00
C CYS A 322 65.86 32.00 -20.58
N ALA A 323 64.78 32.49 -21.20
CA ALA A 323 64.03 33.62 -20.66
C ALA A 323 63.27 33.19 -19.40
N ASP A 324 63.70 33.64 -18.21
CA ASP A 324 63.22 33.13 -16.92
C ASP A 324 61.71 33.29 -16.70
N GLU A 325 61.12 34.39 -17.17
CA GLU A 325 59.70 34.70 -16.99
C GLU A 325 58.76 33.75 -17.75
N PRO A 326 58.93 33.51 -19.08
CA PRO A 326 58.12 32.53 -19.80
C PRO A 326 58.37 31.09 -19.32
N GLU A 327 59.61 30.71 -18.98
CA GLU A 327 59.89 29.37 -18.44
C GLU A 327 59.22 29.17 -17.07
N TYR A 328 59.20 30.18 -16.22
CA TYR A 328 58.48 30.14 -14.94
C TYR A 328 56.98 30.01 -15.14
N LYS A 329 56.37 30.84 -16.00
CA LYS A 329 54.94 30.76 -16.30
C LYS A 329 54.55 29.37 -16.84
N PHE A 330 55.35 28.82 -17.76
CA PHE A 330 55.14 27.48 -18.31
C PHE A 330 55.22 26.39 -17.23
N GLN A 331 56.29 26.38 -16.41
CA GLN A 331 56.41 25.40 -15.33
C GLN A 331 55.31 25.56 -14.29
N ARG A 332 54.91 26.79 -13.95
CA ARG A 332 53.81 27.09 -13.03
C ARG A 332 52.52 26.48 -13.56
N GLU A 333 52.14 26.74 -14.80
CA GLU A 333 50.90 26.19 -15.39
C GLU A 333 50.84 24.67 -15.30
N ILE A 334 51.96 23.99 -15.61
CA ILE A 334 52.07 22.54 -15.46
C ILE A 334 51.92 22.12 -14.00
N ILE A 335 52.61 22.77 -13.07
CA ILE A 335 52.55 22.46 -11.64
C ILE A 335 51.13 22.62 -11.10
N GLU A 336 50.38 23.63 -11.53
CA GLU A 336 49.01 23.83 -11.04
C GLU A 336 47.99 22.87 -11.65
N SER A 337 48.16 22.49 -12.91
CA SER A 337 47.40 21.38 -13.48
C SER A 337 47.67 20.08 -12.72
N ARG A 338 48.92 19.83 -12.34
CA ARG A 338 49.32 18.68 -11.52
C ARG A 338 48.78 18.76 -10.08
N ILE A 339 48.77 19.94 -9.45
CA ILE A 339 48.21 20.13 -8.11
C ILE A 339 46.70 19.91 -8.11
N PHE A 340 46.00 20.41 -9.13
CA PHE A 340 44.59 20.12 -9.32
C PHE A 340 44.34 18.62 -9.46
N SER A 341 45.17 17.93 -10.24
CA SER A 341 45.10 16.47 -10.42
C SER A 341 45.42 15.70 -9.13
N PHE A 342 46.43 16.15 -8.39
CA PHE A 342 46.83 15.62 -7.08
C PHE A 342 45.67 15.71 -6.08
N LEU A 343 45.04 16.89 -5.92
CA LEU A 343 43.92 17.10 -4.99
C LEU A 343 42.63 16.35 -5.41
N LYS A 344 42.53 15.94 -6.68
CA LYS A 344 41.39 15.16 -7.17
C LYS A 344 41.39 13.73 -6.62
N ALA A 345 42.56 13.13 -6.40
CA ALA A 345 42.67 11.75 -5.91
C ALA A 345 42.13 11.59 -4.46
N PRO A 346 42.52 12.43 -3.48
CA PRO A 346 41.93 12.42 -2.14
C PRO A 346 40.41 12.62 -2.14
N LYS A 347 39.90 13.58 -2.93
CA LYS A 347 38.45 13.84 -3.05
C LYS A 347 37.69 12.61 -3.57
N ARG A 348 38.27 11.88 -4.53
CA ARG A 348 37.70 10.63 -5.06
C ARG A 348 37.76 9.49 -4.06
N ALA A 349 38.89 9.34 -3.35
CA ALA A 349 39.06 8.34 -2.31
C ALA A 349 38.06 8.56 -1.17
N LEU A 350 37.91 9.81 -0.71
CA LEU A 350 36.92 10.18 0.30
C LEU A 350 35.50 9.88 -0.17
N LYS A 351 35.15 10.21 -1.42
CA LYS A 351 33.83 9.86 -1.99
C LYS A 351 33.56 8.35 -1.98
N ARG A 352 34.56 7.52 -2.29
CA ARG A 352 34.45 6.05 -2.23
C ARG A 352 34.28 5.57 -0.79
N ALA A 353 35.08 6.12 0.12
CA ALA A 353 35.02 5.77 1.54
C ALA A 353 33.65 6.12 2.15
N VAL A 354 33.10 7.30 1.86
CA VAL A 354 31.75 7.70 2.31
C VAL A 354 30.67 6.76 1.77
N ARG A 355 30.83 6.24 0.55
CA ARG A 355 29.90 5.23 0.02
C ARG A 355 30.04 3.91 0.79
N ALA A 356 31.27 3.44 1.01
CA ALA A 356 31.53 2.23 1.80
C ALA A 356 31.00 2.36 3.24
N THR A 357 31.09 3.55 3.85
CA THR A 357 30.49 3.84 5.16
C THR A 357 28.98 3.63 5.17
N LYS A 358 28.28 4.04 4.09
CA LYS A 358 26.83 3.82 3.99
C LYS A 358 26.49 2.35 3.79
N GLU A 359 27.24 1.65 2.94
CA GLU A 359 27.02 0.24 2.63
C GLU A 359 27.31 -0.65 3.86
N ASN A 360 28.41 -0.40 4.58
CA ASN A 360 28.80 -1.18 5.76
C ASN A 360 28.08 -0.74 7.04
N GLY A 361 27.47 0.44 7.05
CA GLY A 361 26.73 0.97 8.19
C GLY A 361 25.29 0.47 8.30
N VAL A 362 24.86 -0.47 7.45
CA VAL A 362 23.55 -1.14 7.57
C VAL A 362 23.76 -2.50 8.21
N PHE A 363 22.93 -2.83 9.20
CA PHE A 363 22.91 -4.15 9.79
C PHE A 363 22.12 -5.11 8.88
N VAL A 364 22.71 -6.25 8.55
CA VAL A 364 22.08 -7.35 7.83
C VAL A 364 22.18 -8.58 8.73
N ALA A 365 21.06 -9.25 8.97
CA ALA A 365 21.05 -10.46 9.76
C ALA A 365 21.66 -11.63 8.96
N ASP A 366 22.67 -12.27 9.54
CA ASP A 366 23.40 -13.39 8.91
C ASP A 366 22.67 -14.74 9.07
N THR A 367 21.67 -14.80 9.95
CA THR A 367 20.92 -16.02 10.32
C THR A 367 19.42 -15.83 10.18
N GLU A 368 18.69 -16.92 9.90
CA GLU A 368 17.21 -16.93 9.92
C GLU A 368 16.65 -16.75 11.33
N GLU A 369 17.42 -17.13 12.37
CA GLU A 369 17.04 -16.90 13.76
C GLU A 369 17.06 -15.39 14.06
N LYS A 370 15.91 -14.89 14.51
CA LYS A 370 15.75 -13.50 14.94
C LYS A 370 16.56 -13.25 16.21
N ILE A 371 17.47 -12.29 16.15
CA ILE A 371 18.31 -11.90 17.28
C ILE A 371 17.47 -11.11 18.27
N HIS A 372 17.57 -11.46 19.55
CA HIS A 372 16.96 -10.75 20.66
C HIS A 372 18.04 -10.35 21.67
N LEU A 373 17.88 -9.18 22.27
CA LEU A 373 18.68 -8.75 23.41
C LEU A 373 17.77 -8.70 24.64
N ASP A 374 18.33 -9.03 25.80
CA ASP A 374 17.66 -8.76 27.08
C ASP A 374 17.68 -7.25 27.41
N GLU A 375 17.07 -6.89 28.55
CA GLU A 375 16.93 -5.49 28.96
C GLU A 375 18.30 -4.84 29.22
N ASP A 376 19.18 -5.53 29.96
CA ASP A 376 20.53 -5.07 30.28
C ASP A 376 21.39 -4.88 29.01
N GLN A 377 21.34 -5.84 28.08
CA GLN A 377 22.04 -5.75 26.78
C GLN A 377 21.50 -4.61 25.90
N THR A 378 20.19 -4.35 25.98
CA THR A 378 19.57 -3.23 25.25
C THR A 378 19.99 -1.90 25.85
N GLU A 379 20.09 -1.80 27.17
CA GLU A 379 20.62 -0.63 27.87
C GLU A 379 22.08 -0.39 27.49
N ASP A 380 22.93 -1.41 27.58
CA ASP A 380 24.35 -1.37 27.19
C ASP A 380 24.55 -0.91 25.74
N LEU A 381 23.74 -1.43 24.81
CA LEU A 381 23.77 -1.02 23.40
C LEU A 381 23.40 0.47 23.24
N ASN A 382 22.37 0.94 23.93
CA ASN A 382 21.96 2.35 23.86
C ASN A 382 23.05 3.25 24.46
N GLU A 383 23.66 2.86 25.59
CA GLU A 383 24.80 3.61 26.14
C GLU A 383 25.98 3.69 25.17
N GLU A 384 26.30 2.60 24.48
CA GLU A 384 27.39 2.58 23.50
C GLU A 384 27.07 3.47 22.29
N ILE A 385 25.82 3.48 21.82
CA ILE A 385 25.34 4.39 20.77
C ILE A 385 25.51 5.84 21.22
N ASP A 386 25.08 6.19 22.43
CA ASP A 386 25.17 7.54 22.98
C ASP A 386 26.63 7.99 23.14
N LYS A 387 27.49 7.11 23.66
CA LYS A 387 28.94 7.36 23.77
C LYS A 387 29.56 7.60 22.39
N LEU A 388 29.17 6.84 21.37
CA LEU A 388 29.64 7.04 20.00
C LEU A 388 29.11 8.34 19.39
N GLU A 389 27.84 8.68 19.64
CA GLU A 389 27.21 9.93 19.19
C GLU A 389 28.00 11.14 19.69
N VAL A 390 28.22 11.23 21.01
CA VAL A 390 29.00 12.30 21.63
C VAL A 390 30.42 12.35 21.06
N ASN A 391 31.06 11.19 20.85
CA ASN A 391 32.41 11.14 20.28
C ASN A 391 32.49 11.61 18.82
N ILE A 392 31.45 11.37 18.02
CA ILE A 392 31.41 11.78 16.61
C ILE A 392 31.11 13.27 16.51
N PHE A 393 30.04 13.74 17.17
CA PHE A 393 29.59 15.13 17.05
C PHE A 393 30.37 16.10 17.93
N GLY A 394 31.05 15.61 18.98
CA GLY A 394 31.97 16.39 19.80
C GLY A 394 33.38 16.54 19.21
N SER A 395 33.69 15.82 18.11
CA SER A 395 35.00 15.92 17.46
C SER A 395 35.15 17.21 16.65
N ALA A 396 36.34 17.82 16.69
CA ALA A 396 36.61 19.04 15.93
C ALA A 396 36.46 18.77 14.43
N ALA A 397 35.75 19.67 13.73
CA ALA A 397 35.59 19.56 12.28
C ALA A 397 36.96 19.57 11.58
N VAL A 398 37.12 18.68 10.61
CA VAL A 398 38.34 18.61 9.78
C VAL A 398 38.53 19.95 9.06
N ASP A 399 39.73 20.54 9.18
CA ASP A 399 40.02 21.82 8.53
C ASP A 399 40.04 21.68 7.01
N THR A 400 39.01 22.23 6.36
CA THR A 400 38.89 22.26 4.90
C THR A 400 39.51 23.51 4.27
N SER A 401 39.97 24.47 5.08
CA SER A 401 40.48 25.75 4.61
C SER A 401 41.92 25.69 4.08
N TYR A 402 42.66 24.62 4.37
CA TYR A 402 44.08 24.47 4.02
C TYR A 402 44.35 24.60 2.52
N GLU A 403 43.50 24.01 1.65
CA GLU A 403 43.63 24.13 0.18
C GLU A 403 43.58 25.60 -0.26
N LYS A 404 42.64 26.38 0.32
CA LYS A 404 42.45 27.79 0.00
C LYS A 404 43.61 28.64 0.54
N ARG A 405 44.01 28.43 1.79
CA ARG A 405 45.16 29.10 2.42
C ARG A 405 46.43 28.87 1.61
N ASN A 406 46.66 27.63 1.16
CA ASN A 406 47.81 27.29 0.33
C ASN A 406 47.75 27.95 -1.05
N PHE A 407 46.59 27.97 -1.71
CA PHE A 407 46.41 28.64 -3.00
C PHE A 407 46.71 30.15 -2.91
N GLU A 408 46.19 30.84 -1.89
CA GLU A 408 46.44 32.26 -1.67
C GLU A 408 47.93 32.55 -1.39
N ALA A 409 48.58 31.72 -0.56
CA ALA A 409 50.01 31.83 -0.28
C ALA A 409 50.87 31.64 -1.53
N ARG A 410 50.53 30.67 -2.40
CA ARG A 410 51.22 30.45 -3.68
C ARG A 410 51.05 31.63 -4.62
N LYS A 411 49.84 32.19 -4.73
CA LYS A 411 49.57 33.38 -5.54
C LYS A 411 50.36 34.61 -5.06
N SER A 412 50.55 34.75 -3.75
CA SER A 412 51.40 35.81 -3.18
C SER A 412 52.88 35.59 -3.53
N SER A 413 53.37 34.36 -3.35
CA SER A 413 54.73 33.96 -3.71
C SER A 413 55.03 34.13 -5.21
N ASP A 414 54.05 33.88 -6.08
CA ASP A 414 54.16 34.10 -7.53
C ASP A 414 54.37 35.57 -7.87
N LYS A 415 53.58 36.48 -7.26
CA LYS A 415 53.73 37.93 -7.46
C LYS A 415 55.10 38.43 -7.02
N GLU A 416 55.61 37.91 -5.90
CA GLU A 416 56.94 38.26 -5.41
C GLU A 416 58.05 37.74 -6.34
N THR A 417 57.90 36.52 -6.84
CA THR A 417 58.82 35.91 -7.81
C THR A 417 58.85 36.71 -9.12
N GLU A 418 57.70 37.11 -9.64
CA GLU A 418 57.61 37.93 -10.86
C GLU A 418 58.26 39.31 -10.66
N LYS A 419 58.04 39.97 -9.51
CA LYS A 419 58.72 41.22 -9.16
C LYS A 419 60.24 41.06 -9.12
N THR A 420 60.73 39.97 -8.53
CA THR A 420 62.16 39.65 -8.47
C THR A 420 62.74 39.39 -9.86
N MET A 421 62.02 38.69 -10.74
CA MET A 421 62.44 38.45 -12.14
C MET A 421 62.53 39.74 -12.95
N LYS A 422 61.58 40.69 -12.76
CA LYS A 422 61.58 41.98 -13.46
C LYS A 422 62.77 42.87 -13.08
N LYS A 423 63.25 42.79 -11.83
CA LYS A 423 64.40 43.55 -11.32
C LYS A 423 65.76 43.07 -11.84
N ARG A 424 65.84 41.91 -12.48
CA ARG A 424 67.12 41.34 -12.95
C ARG A 424 67.60 41.98 -14.24
N SER A 425 68.88 42.34 -14.27
CA SER A 425 69.52 42.92 -15.45
C SER A 425 69.64 41.90 -16.60
N PRO A 426 69.41 42.31 -17.86
CA PRO A 426 69.68 41.46 -19.01
C PRO A 426 71.19 41.29 -19.20
N VAL A 427 71.60 40.12 -19.70
CA VAL A 427 73.01 39.78 -19.95
C VAL A 427 73.72 40.86 -20.76
N ILE A 428 73.05 41.44 -21.76
CA ILE A 428 73.65 42.47 -22.62
C ILE A 428 74.01 43.74 -21.84
N VAL A 429 73.23 44.13 -20.84
CA VAL A 429 73.52 45.31 -20.00
C VAL A 429 74.66 45.00 -19.04
N VAL A 430 74.72 43.78 -18.50
CA VAL A 430 75.83 43.35 -17.64
C VAL A 430 77.13 43.24 -18.45
N VAL A 431 77.09 42.65 -19.64
CA VAL A 431 78.25 42.50 -20.53
C VAL A 431 78.72 43.86 -21.04
N LEU A 432 77.84 44.70 -21.59
CA LEU A 432 78.20 46.04 -22.04
C LEU A 432 78.68 46.93 -20.89
N GLY A 433 78.05 46.85 -19.72
CA GLY A 433 78.50 47.56 -18.52
C GLY A 433 79.88 47.09 -18.04
N SER A 434 80.12 45.78 -18.03
CA SER A 434 81.42 45.20 -17.69
C SER A 434 82.50 45.51 -18.74
N LEU A 435 82.14 45.55 -20.02
CA LEU A 435 83.03 45.89 -21.13
C LEU A 435 83.38 47.39 -21.11
N ALA A 436 82.40 48.26 -20.85
CA ALA A 436 82.63 49.69 -20.70
C ALA A 436 83.51 49.99 -19.48
N ALA A 437 83.24 49.32 -18.35
CA ALA A 437 84.08 49.43 -17.16
C ALA A 437 85.50 48.87 -17.42
N PHE A 438 85.61 47.77 -18.16
CA PHE A 438 86.88 47.20 -18.59
C PHE A 438 87.68 48.17 -19.47
N LEU A 439 87.05 48.77 -20.48
CA LEU A 439 87.69 49.74 -21.37
C LEU A 439 88.11 51.01 -20.61
N ALA A 440 87.29 51.47 -19.66
CA ALA A 440 87.62 52.63 -18.81
C ALA A 440 88.84 52.35 -17.92
N VAL A 441 88.91 51.16 -17.30
CA VAL A 441 90.07 50.73 -16.51
C VAL A 441 91.30 50.60 -17.40
N LEU A 442 91.18 49.97 -18.57
CA LEU A 442 92.28 49.77 -19.51
C LEU A 442 92.83 51.12 -20.01
N ALA A 443 91.95 52.08 -20.33
CA ALA A 443 92.33 53.44 -20.69
C ALA A 443 93.11 54.16 -19.57
N GLY A 444 92.72 53.96 -18.31
CA GLY A 444 93.44 54.50 -17.14
C GLY A 444 94.85 53.91 -16.94
N PHE A 445 95.11 52.71 -17.46
CA PHE A 445 96.41 52.05 -17.39
C PHE A 445 97.32 52.28 -18.63
N ILE A 446 96.80 52.88 -19.72
CA ILE A 446 97.60 53.21 -20.91
C ILE A 446 98.87 54.01 -20.57
N PRO A 447 98.82 55.09 -19.74
CA PRO A 447 100.01 55.85 -19.39
C PRO A 447 101.05 55.01 -18.63
N TYR A 448 100.59 54.08 -17.79
CA TYR A 448 101.44 53.20 -16.98
C TYR A 448 102.16 52.15 -17.84
N ILE A 449 101.44 51.56 -18.80
CA ILE A 449 101.98 50.61 -19.79
C ILE A 449 102.98 51.30 -20.72
N VAL A 450 102.67 52.51 -21.21
CA VAL A 450 103.58 53.29 -22.07
C VAL A 450 104.86 53.67 -21.32
N ASN A 451 104.76 54.11 -20.06
CA ASN A 451 105.92 54.44 -19.24
C ASN A 451 106.83 53.22 -18.94
N ALA A 452 106.22 52.04 -18.74
CA ALA A 452 106.95 50.78 -18.57
C ALA A 452 107.71 50.35 -19.84
N PHE A 453 107.14 50.57 -21.04
CA PHE A 453 107.81 50.30 -22.31
C PHE A 453 108.96 51.26 -22.62
N ILE A 454 108.85 52.53 -22.23
CA ILE A 454 109.88 53.55 -22.46
C ILE A 454 111.11 53.32 -21.56
N THR A 455 110.92 52.84 -20.33
CA THR A 455 112.01 52.70 -19.34
C THR A 455 112.87 51.43 -19.48
N LYS A 456 112.53 50.50 -20.40
CA LYS A 456 113.29 49.27 -20.72
C LYS A 456 113.75 48.43 -19.52
N ASN A 457 113.05 48.49 -18.39
CA ASN A 457 113.33 47.67 -17.22
C ASN A 457 112.34 46.50 -17.17
N ASN A 458 112.83 45.25 -17.30
CA ASN A 458 111.95 44.08 -17.38
C ASN A 458 111.08 43.89 -16.12
N GLN A 459 111.52 44.39 -14.96
CA GLN A 459 110.74 44.33 -13.72
C GLN A 459 109.54 45.28 -13.73
N THR A 460 109.68 46.51 -14.21
CA THR A 460 108.57 47.49 -14.24
C THR A 460 107.49 47.12 -15.25
N VAL A 461 107.87 46.43 -16.33
CA VAL A 461 106.95 45.85 -17.31
C VAL A 461 106.13 44.71 -16.67
N ALA A 462 106.79 43.79 -15.94
CA ALA A 462 106.12 42.69 -15.26
C ALA A 462 105.13 43.16 -14.17
N ASP A 463 105.53 44.14 -13.35
CA ASP A 463 104.66 44.69 -12.29
C ASP A 463 103.43 45.41 -12.86
N SER A 464 103.59 46.12 -13.99
CA SER A 464 102.49 46.78 -14.69
C SER A 464 101.47 45.78 -15.25
N PHE A 465 101.94 44.67 -15.85
CA PHE A 465 101.05 43.59 -16.30
C PHE A 465 100.39 42.86 -15.12
N MET A 466 101.08 42.70 -14.00
CA MET A 466 100.51 42.09 -12.80
C MET A 466 99.37 42.94 -12.22
N ILE A 467 99.59 44.24 -12.04
CA ILE A 467 98.58 45.16 -11.46
C ILE A 467 97.34 45.27 -12.37
N THR A 468 97.54 45.34 -13.68
CA THR A 468 96.43 45.36 -14.65
C THR A 468 95.63 44.05 -14.62
N PHE A 469 96.30 42.89 -14.56
CA PHE A 469 95.63 41.59 -14.48
C PHE A 469 94.86 41.41 -13.17
N VAL A 470 95.44 41.82 -12.04
CA VAL A 470 94.78 41.78 -10.72
C VAL A 470 93.54 42.69 -10.70
N SER A 471 93.63 43.89 -11.25
CA SER A 471 92.49 44.83 -11.34
C SER A 471 91.36 44.28 -12.22
N LEU A 472 91.72 43.66 -13.34
CA LEU A 472 90.81 42.93 -14.24
C LEU A 472 90.10 41.78 -13.52
N PHE A 473 90.85 41.00 -12.75
CA PHE A 473 90.32 39.88 -11.99
C PHE A 473 89.33 40.35 -10.91
N ILE A 474 89.65 41.42 -10.18
CA ILE A 474 88.76 42.01 -9.18
C ILE A 474 87.46 42.51 -9.81
N MET A 475 87.51 43.11 -11.00
CA MET A 475 86.32 43.57 -11.73
C MET A 475 85.46 42.41 -12.25
N ALA A 476 86.09 41.36 -12.81
CA ALA A 476 85.39 40.15 -13.21
C ALA A 476 84.73 39.45 -12.00
N LEU A 477 85.43 39.42 -10.87
CA LEU A 477 84.92 38.88 -9.61
C LEU A 477 83.75 39.71 -9.08
N ALA A 478 83.83 41.04 -9.12
CA ALA A 478 82.72 41.93 -8.74
C ALA A 478 81.49 41.74 -9.66
N GLY A 479 81.69 41.59 -10.96
CA GLY A 479 80.63 41.25 -11.92
C GLY A 479 79.99 39.89 -11.63
N PHE A 480 80.78 38.89 -11.27
CA PHE A 480 80.27 37.58 -10.87
C PHE A 480 79.51 37.61 -9.53
N ILE A 481 80.03 38.35 -8.53
CA ILE A 481 79.40 38.53 -7.23
C ILE A 481 78.05 39.24 -7.37
N THR A 482 77.94 40.28 -8.20
CA THR A 482 76.66 40.97 -8.44
C THR A 482 75.61 40.05 -9.09
N LEU A 483 76.02 39.17 -10.02
CA LEU A 483 75.14 38.14 -10.58
C LEU A 483 74.68 37.12 -9.53
N LEU A 484 75.55 36.75 -8.59
CA LEU A 484 75.17 35.89 -7.47
C LEU A 484 74.19 36.58 -6.52
N ILE A 485 74.44 37.84 -6.16
CA ILE A 485 73.56 38.65 -5.32
C ILE A 485 72.15 38.76 -5.94
N LEU A 486 72.07 38.94 -7.27
CA LEU A 486 70.79 38.98 -7.99
C LEU A 486 70.09 37.61 -8.08
N ARG A 487 70.80 36.49 -7.89
CA ARG A 487 70.25 35.12 -7.91
C ARG A 487 69.74 34.66 -6.54
N ILE A 488 70.31 35.17 -5.44
CA ILE A 488 69.94 34.76 -4.08
C ILE A 488 68.43 34.96 -3.80
N PRO A 489 67.81 36.14 -4.05
CA PRO A 489 66.38 36.35 -3.79
C PRO A 489 65.49 35.41 -4.62
N LEU A 490 65.86 35.16 -5.87
CA LEU A 490 65.11 34.24 -6.74
C LEU A 490 65.18 32.80 -6.22
N SER A 491 66.35 32.36 -5.78
CA SER A 491 66.50 31.04 -5.18
C SER A 491 65.74 30.91 -3.87
N GLN A 492 65.66 31.96 -3.06
CA GLN A 492 64.85 32.00 -1.84
C GLN A 492 63.36 31.88 -2.17
N ASN A 493 62.88 32.59 -3.18
CA ASN A 493 61.49 32.51 -3.63
C ASN A 493 61.13 31.10 -4.13
N PHE A 494 62.00 30.44 -4.91
CA PHE A 494 61.78 29.05 -5.33
C PHE A 494 61.78 28.07 -4.16
N LYS A 495 62.63 28.28 -3.15
CA LYS A 495 62.63 27.48 -1.91
C LYS A 495 61.33 27.69 -1.12
N HIS A 496 60.85 28.93 -1.05
CA HIS A 496 59.59 29.26 -0.38
C HIS A 496 58.40 28.59 -1.10
N PHE A 497 58.31 28.70 -2.43
CA PHE A 497 57.31 28.00 -3.22
C PHE A 497 57.36 26.48 -3.00
N LYS A 498 58.55 25.88 -3.03
CA LYS A 498 58.73 24.45 -2.73
C LYS A 498 58.24 24.08 -1.33
N LYS A 499 58.45 24.94 -0.33
CA LYS A 499 57.95 24.73 1.04
C LYS A 499 56.42 24.71 1.05
N LEU A 500 55.76 25.65 0.37
CA LEU A 500 54.30 25.70 0.26
C LEU A 500 53.73 24.43 -0.38
N ILE A 501 54.37 23.90 -1.42
CA ILE A 501 53.94 22.62 -2.04
C ILE A 501 54.13 21.44 -1.09
N LYS A 502 55.26 21.37 -0.38
CA LYS A 502 55.51 20.31 0.61
C LYS A 502 54.48 20.33 1.74
N GLU A 503 54.12 21.52 2.19
CA GLU A 503 53.10 21.71 3.22
C GLU A 503 51.73 21.21 2.76
N LEU A 504 51.32 21.56 1.53
CA LEU A 504 50.09 21.06 0.91
C LEU A 504 50.06 19.52 0.87
N VAL A 505 51.14 18.90 0.37
CA VAL A 505 51.21 17.43 0.26
C VAL A 505 51.15 16.77 1.64
N ARG A 506 51.87 17.31 2.63
CA ARG A 506 51.88 16.80 4.00
C ARG A 506 50.51 16.89 4.64
N GLU A 507 49.87 18.06 4.58
CA GLU A 507 48.53 18.28 5.14
C GLU A 507 47.51 17.36 4.46
N THR A 508 47.55 17.26 3.13
CA THR A 508 46.66 16.36 2.38
C THR A 508 46.83 14.91 2.83
N LYS A 509 48.08 14.42 3.01
CA LYS A 509 48.34 13.03 3.43
C LYS A 509 47.94 12.78 4.89
N ALA A 510 48.04 13.78 5.76
CA ALA A 510 47.66 13.68 7.16
C ALA A 510 46.14 13.50 7.37
N LEU A 511 45.32 13.93 6.41
CA LEU A 511 43.86 13.78 6.47
C LEU A 511 43.37 12.33 6.31
N ALA A 512 44.14 11.46 5.66
CA ALA A 512 43.73 10.07 5.42
C ALA A 512 43.44 9.27 6.70
N PRO A 513 44.34 9.24 7.72
CA PRO A 513 44.06 8.57 8.98
C PRO A 513 42.92 9.22 9.77
N GLU A 514 42.78 10.55 9.74
CA GLU A 514 41.69 11.26 10.40
C GLU A 514 40.32 10.86 9.83
N TYR A 515 40.19 10.87 8.50
CA TYR A 515 38.97 10.41 7.84
C TYR A 515 38.72 8.90 8.04
N THR A 516 39.76 8.08 8.09
CA THR A 516 39.64 6.64 8.39
C THR A 516 39.02 6.42 9.77
N LEU A 517 39.53 7.11 10.79
CA LEU A 517 39.01 7.02 12.16
C LEU A 517 37.56 7.51 12.24
N PHE A 518 37.29 8.68 11.66
CA PHE A 518 35.95 9.29 11.68
C PHE A 518 34.91 8.42 10.95
N LEU A 519 35.20 8.02 9.70
CA LEU A 519 34.26 7.24 8.89
C LEU A 519 34.06 5.82 9.44
N SER A 520 35.05 5.22 10.09
CA SER A 520 34.90 3.93 10.77
C SER A 520 33.95 4.05 11.96
N LYS A 521 34.17 5.04 12.84
CA LYS A 521 33.27 5.32 13.97
C LYS A 521 31.85 5.63 13.51
N PHE A 522 31.71 6.47 12.48
CA PHE A 522 30.40 6.82 11.91
C PHE A 522 29.71 5.60 11.29
N SER A 523 30.44 4.71 10.62
CA SER A 523 29.92 3.45 10.11
C SER A 523 29.44 2.52 11.24
N SER A 524 30.22 2.39 12.32
CA SER A 524 29.81 1.61 13.50
C SER A 524 28.54 2.20 14.12
N PHE A 525 28.49 3.51 14.36
CA PHE A 525 27.31 4.20 14.88
C PHE A 525 26.07 3.97 14.01
N MET A 526 26.20 4.09 12.69
CA MET A 526 25.11 3.77 11.76
C MET A 526 24.66 2.31 11.89
N LYS A 527 25.62 1.36 11.96
CA LYS A 527 25.32 -0.07 12.05
C LYS A 527 24.62 -0.42 13.35
N MET A 528 25.05 0.17 14.47
CA MET A 528 24.42 0.00 15.78
C MET A 528 23.02 0.57 15.83
N ASN A 529 22.79 1.76 15.26
CA ASN A 529 21.43 2.30 15.12
C ASN A 529 20.55 1.48 14.18
N SER A 530 21.11 0.95 13.09
CA SER A 530 20.40 0.03 12.21
C SER A 530 20.00 -1.26 12.95
N PHE A 531 20.87 -1.77 13.82
CA PHE A 531 20.59 -2.94 14.65
C PHE A 531 19.55 -2.63 15.75
N ASN A 532 19.65 -1.49 16.43
CA ASN A 532 18.65 -1.04 17.40
C ASN A 532 17.27 -0.90 16.74
N ASN A 533 17.21 -0.34 15.53
CA ASN A 533 15.97 -0.30 14.75
C ASN A 533 15.48 -1.71 14.38
N TYR A 534 16.36 -2.61 13.97
CA TYR A 534 16.02 -4.02 13.73
C TYR A 534 15.39 -4.66 14.98
N LEU A 535 15.94 -4.45 16.18
CA LEU A 535 15.38 -4.96 17.44
C LEU A 535 14.00 -4.36 17.76
N ARG A 536 13.77 -3.09 17.43
CA ARG A 536 12.51 -2.37 17.69
C ARG A 536 11.43 -2.62 16.63
N CYS A 537 11.78 -3.09 15.44
CA CYS A 537 10.80 -3.33 14.37
C CYS A 537 9.85 -4.50 14.72
N ASN A 538 8.54 -4.25 14.62
CA ASN A 538 7.49 -5.25 14.86
C ASN A 538 7.67 -6.55 14.05
N ASN A 539 8.29 -6.48 12.87
CA ASN A 539 8.54 -7.66 12.03
C ASN A 539 9.53 -8.67 12.64
N ASN A 540 10.30 -8.29 13.68
CA ASN A 540 11.18 -9.19 14.43
C ASN A 540 10.57 -9.78 15.69
N VAL A 541 9.27 -9.56 15.92
CA VAL A 541 8.59 -10.25 17.00
C VAL A 541 8.43 -11.73 16.62
N PHE A 542 8.79 -12.63 17.56
CA PHE A 542 8.66 -14.08 17.39
C PHE A 542 7.20 -14.47 17.09
N MET A 543 6.96 -15.18 15.99
CA MET A 543 5.65 -15.68 15.54
C MET A 543 4.52 -14.63 15.47
N LEU A 544 4.84 -13.35 15.22
CA LEU A 544 3.83 -12.28 15.19
C LEU A 544 2.73 -12.49 14.13
N GLU A 545 3.11 -12.92 12.92
CA GLU A 545 2.15 -13.18 11.84
C GLU A 545 1.16 -14.29 12.23
N GLU A 546 1.69 -15.37 12.81
CA GLU A 546 0.86 -16.46 13.33
C GLU A 546 -0.05 -15.99 14.46
N GLU A 547 0.46 -15.19 15.40
CA GLU A 547 -0.34 -14.59 16.48
C GLU A 547 -1.48 -13.72 15.94
N ILE A 548 -1.22 -12.88 14.95
CA ILE A 548 -2.24 -12.03 14.30
C ILE A 548 -3.32 -12.90 13.66
N MET A 549 -2.92 -13.96 12.93
CA MET A 549 -3.88 -14.89 12.32
C MET A 549 -4.73 -15.62 13.38
N LEU A 550 -4.10 -16.07 14.48
CA LEU A 550 -4.77 -16.70 15.61
C LEU A 550 -5.78 -15.76 16.28
N ARG A 551 -5.41 -14.50 16.51
CA ARG A 551 -6.30 -13.47 17.09
C ARG A 551 -7.51 -13.19 16.20
N LYS A 552 -7.31 -13.03 14.89
CA LYS A 552 -8.42 -12.88 13.92
C LYS A 552 -9.39 -14.05 13.95
N ASN A 553 -8.88 -15.28 13.97
CA ASN A 553 -9.72 -16.48 14.03
C ASN A 553 -10.46 -16.59 15.36
N ARG A 554 -9.85 -16.18 16.48
CA ARG A 554 -10.49 -16.12 17.79
C ARG A 554 -11.65 -15.13 17.80
N GLU A 555 -11.44 -13.91 17.34
CA GLU A 555 -12.49 -12.88 17.29
C GLU A 555 -13.67 -13.31 16.42
N TYR A 556 -13.39 -13.91 15.26
CA TYR A 556 -14.45 -14.42 14.40
C TYR A 556 -15.18 -15.61 15.05
N SER A 557 -14.45 -16.48 15.74
CA SER A 557 -15.04 -17.57 16.51
C SER A 557 -15.97 -17.05 17.61
N ASP A 558 -15.61 -15.98 18.31
CA ASP A 558 -16.45 -15.35 19.33
C ASP A 558 -17.77 -14.84 18.73
N LYS A 559 -17.71 -14.20 17.56
CA LYS A 559 -18.91 -13.71 16.85
C LYS A 559 -19.86 -14.86 16.50
N ILE A 560 -19.34 -15.96 15.96
CA ILE A 560 -20.15 -17.11 15.55
C ILE A 560 -20.68 -17.90 16.76
N GLU A 561 -19.90 -17.98 17.85
CA GLU A 561 -20.35 -18.58 19.11
C GLU A 561 -21.59 -17.84 19.65
N GLN A 562 -21.52 -16.50 19.69
CA GLN A 562 -22.65 -15.66 20.12
C GLN A 562 -23.86 -15.82 19.20
N MET A 563 -23.64 -15.87 17.88
CA MET A 563 -24.69 -16.10 16.89
C MET A 563 -25.41 -17.44 17.10
N CYS A 564 -24.66 -18.51 17.35
CA CYS A 564 -25.23 -19.83 17.64
C CYS A 564 -26.09 -19.83 18.92
N ARG A 565 -25.67 -19.07 19.96
CA ARG A 565 -26.46 -18.91 21.19
C ARG A 565 -27.75 -18.15 20.93
N ASN A 566 -27.69 -17.06 20.15
CA ASN A 566 -28.88 -16.30 19.76
C ASN A 566 -29.87 -17.17 18.97
N TRP A 567 -29.38 -17.98 18.02
CA TRP A 567 -30.23 -18.94 17.32
C TRP A 567 -30.81 -20.00 18.25
N GLY A 568 -30.03 -20.53 19.21
CA GLY A 568 -30.54 -21.44 20.22
C GLY A 568 -31.67 -20.83 21.06
N SER A 569 -31.56 -19.56 21.44
CA SER A 569 -32.61 -18.86 22.18
C SER A 569 -33.88 -18.60 21.38
N ILE A 570 -33.81 -18.49 20.06
CA ILE A 570 -35.00 -18.31 19.20
C ILE A 570 -35.90 -19.55 19.24
N PHE A 571 -35.30 -20.74 19.35
CA PHE A 571 -35.99 -22.03 19.31
C PHE A 571 -36.06 -22.74 20.67
N ASP A 572 -35.85 -22.00 21.76
CA ASP A 572 -35.88 -22.50 23.15
C ASP A 572 -35.00 -23.74 23.42
N PHE A 573 -33.79 -23.78 22.83
CA PHE A 573 -32.81 -24.80 23.18
C PHE A 573 -31.44 -24.24 23.58
N GLU A 574 -30.88 -24.84 24.62
CA GLU A 574 -29.53 -24.50 25.07
C GLU A 574 -28.47 -25.17 24.19
N VAL A 575 -27.54 -24.37 23.68
CA VAL A 575 -26.40 -24.84 22.89
C VAL A 575 -25.22 -25.12 23.82
N LYS A 576 -24.80 -26.39 23.89
CA LYS A 576 -23.67 -26.84 24.72
C LYS A 576 -22.54 -27.39 23.88
N TYR A 577 -21.32 -27.17 24.37
CA TYR A 577 -20.13 -27.76 23.79
C TYR A 577 -20.16 -29.28 23.89
N SER A 578 -19.80 -29.97 22.81
CA SER A 578 -19.62 -31.41 22.78
C SER A 578 -18.32 -31.78 22.07
N GLU A 579 -17.41 -32.44 22.78
CA GLU A 579 -16.14 -32.91 22.22
C GLU A 579 -16.35 -33.87 21.04
N LYS A 580 -17.43 -34.67 21.04
CA LYS A 580 -17.75 -35.60 19.94
C LYS A 580 -18.04 -34.87 18.62
N LYS A 581 -18.49 -33.61 18.67
CA LYS A 581 -18.83 -32.78 17.52
C LYS A 581 -17.72 -31.80 17.16
N ALA A 582 -16.69 -31.68 18.00
CA ALA A 582 -15.54 -30.84 17.74
C ALA A 582 -14.73 -31.43 16.57
N ASN A 583 -14.33 -30.58 15.63
CA ASN A 583 -13.38 -30.98 14.60
C ASN A 583 -11.96 -30.73 15.10
N LYS A 584 -11.22 -31.80 15.40
CA LYS A 584 -9.83 -31.71 15.89
C LYS A 584 -8.84 -31.28 14.80
N TYR A 585 -9.23 -31.42 13.54
CA TYR A 585 -8.42 -31.03 12.37
C TYR A 585 -9.05 -29.76 11.77
N PHE A 586 -8.63 -28.60 12.27
CA PHE A 586 -8.99 -27.32 11.69
C PHE A 586 -7.73 -26.61 11.19
N GLU A 587 -7.83 -26.02 10.00
CA GLU A 587 -6.80 -25.16 9.45
C GLU A 587 -7.14 -23.71 9.81
N ILE A 588 -6.13 -22.99 10.31
CA ILE A 588 -6.23 -21.56 10.60
C ILE A 588 -6.18 -20.84 9.26
N ASP A 589 -7.26 -20.12 8.94
CA ASP A 589 -7.40 -19.41 7.67
C ASP A 589 -7.05 -17.93 7.86
N GLU A 590 -6.40 -17.32 6.87
CA GLU A 590 -6.16 -15.88 6.84
C GLU A 590 -7.49 -15.09 6.79
N TYR A 591 -8.51 -15.68 6.14
CA TYR A 591 -9.85 -15.13 6.00
C TYR A 591 -10.89 -16.04 6.66
N PRO A 592 -11.08 -15.95 7.99
CA PRO A 592 -11.96 -16.87 8.72
C PRO A 592 -13.41 -16.83 8.22
N GLN A 593 -13.87 -15.73 7.60
CA GLN A 593 -15.22 -15.62 7.02
C GLN A 593 -15.46 -16.55 5.83
N LYS A 594 -14.41 -16.98 5.14
CA LYS A 594 -14.50 -17.89 3.99
C LYS A 594 -14.42 -19.36 4.40
N ASN A 595 -14.00 -19.63 5.62
CA ASN A 595 -13.76 -20.99 6.08
C ASN A 595 -15.10 -21.71 6.37
N PRO A 596 -15.37 -22.86 5.72
CA PRO A 596 -16.62 -23.59 5.87
C PRO A 596 -16.84 -24.17 7.28
N LEU A 597 -15.84 -24.12 8.16
CA LEU A 597 -15.99 -24.50 9.56
C LEU A 597 -17.00 -23.62 10.31
N TYR A 598 -17.12 -22.34 9.93
CA TYR A 598 -17.97 -21.35 10.59
C TYR A 598 -19.38 -21.26 9.99
N SER A 599 -19.70 -22.07 8.98
CA SER A 599 -20.99 -22.02 8.29
C SER A 599 -21.76 -23.34 8.37
N PHE A 600 -23.04 -23.28 8.00
CA PHE A 600 -23.84 -24.47 7.80
C PHE A 600 -23.31 -25.30 6.63
N VAL A 601 -23.33 -26.62 6.80
CA VAL A 601 -22.88 -27.54 5.77
C VAL A 601 -23.95 -27.64 4.70
N ILE A 602 -23.73 -26.95 3.58
CA ILE A 602 -24.48 -27.20 2.34
C ILE A 602 -23.85 -28.43 1.68
N LYS A 603 -24.44 -29.61 1.86
CA LYS A 603 -23.96 -30.82 1.15
C LYS A 603 -24.21 -30.66 -0.36
N SER A 604 -23.34 -31.26 -1.17
CA SER A 604 -23.57 -31.42 -2.61
C SER A 604 -24.61 -32.52 -2.83
N GLY A 605 -25.87 -32.17 -2.65
CA GLY A 605 -27.00 -33.08 -2.78
C GLY A 605 -28.28 -32.34 -2.42
N GLU A 606 -29.24 -32.36 -3.33
CA GLU A 606 -30.56 -31.77 -3.17
C GLU A 606 -31.31 -32.46 -2.02
N TYR A 607 -31.53 -31.77 -0.90
CA TYR A 607 -32.41 -32.29 0.16
C TYR A 607 -33.84 -32.20 -0.34
N LYS A 608 -34.39 -33.32 -0.83
CA LYS A 608 -35.78 -33.35 -1.27
C LYS A 608 -36.72 -33.07 -0.12
N ILE A 609 -37.66 -32.15 -0.34
CA ILE A 609 -38.65 -31.74 0.65
C ILE A 609 -40.07 -32.06 0.18
N MET A 610 -41.00 -32.10 1.14
CA MET A 610 -42.43 -32.25 0.81
C MET A 610 -43.03 -30.90 0.41
N LEU A 611 -43.99 -30.93 -0.52
CA LEU A 611 -44.87 -29.80 -0.83
C LEU A 611 -46.27 -30.18 -0.34
N ASN A 612 -46.85 -29.41 0.59
CA ASN A 612 -48.15 -29.72 1.20
C ASN A 612 -48.23 -31.16 1.73
N ASP A 613 -47.18 -31.59 2.45
CA ASP A 613 -47.01 -32.95 2.96
C ASP A 613 -46.99 -34.09 1.91
N ALA A 614 -46.91 -33.76 0.61
CA ALA A 614 -46.74 -34.72 -0.48
C ALA A 614 -45.31 -34.74 -1.03
N PRO A 615 -44.80 -35.91 -1.49
CA PRO A 615 -43.50 -36.00 -2.16
C PRO A 615 -43.41 -35.06 -3.35
N SER A 616 -42.40 -34.19 -3.36
CA SER A 616 -42.18 -33.21 -4.41
C SER A 616 -40.79 -33.33 -5.05
N SER A 617 -40.59 -32.67 -6.19
CA SER A 617 -39.27 -32.47 -6.79
C SER A 617 -38.53 -31.26 -6.22
N LEU A 618 -39.09 -30.59 -5.20
CA LEU A 618 -38.45 -29.43 -4.58
C LEU A 618 -37.31 -29.85 -3.68
N SER A 619 -36.30 -29.00 -3.64
CA SER A 619 -35.06 -29.20 -2.90
C SER A 619 -34.80 -28.05 -1.94
N ALA A 620 -34.36 -28.34 -0.73
CA ALA A 620 -33.94 -27.33 0.22
C ALA A 620 -32.40 -27.20 0.25
N PRO A 621 -31.87 -25.99 0.49
CA PRO A 621 -30.44 -25.78 0.69
C PRO A 621 -29.92 -26.38 2.01
N TYR A 622 -30.82 -26.60 2.98
CA TYR A 622 -30.49 -27.08 4.32
C TYR A 622 -31.36 -28.27 4.73
N GLU A 623 -30.75 -29.25 5.40
CA GLU A 623 -31.38 -30.51 5.84
C GLU A 623 -32.53 -30.33 6.83
N PHE A 624 -32.52 -29.25 7.62
CA PHE A 624 -33.53 -29.02 8.64
C PHE A 624 -34.87 -28.51 8.06
N ILE A 625 -34.92 -28.17 6.77
CA ILE A 625 -36.15 -27.77 6.10
C ILE A 625 -36.87 -29.05 5.69
N LYS A 626 -38.05 -29.31 6.27
CA LYS A 626 -38.76 -30.59 6.10
C LYS A 626 -39.81 -30.52 4.99
N SER A 627 -40.63 -29.48 5.00
CA SER A 627 -41.67 -29.25 4.00
C SER A 627 -41.91 -27.76 3.79
N VAL A 628 -42.40 -27.44 2.59
CA VAL A 628 -42.97 -26.12 2.29
C VAL A 628 -44.46 -26.33 2.05
N ASN A 629 -45.28 -25.54 2.73
CA ASN A 629 -46.73 -25.58 2.60
C ASN A 629 -47.17 -24.36 1.82
N ILE A 630 -47.78 -24.57 0.68
CA ILE A 630 -48.41 -23.58 -0.18
C ILE A 630 -49.89 -23.95 -0.30
N THR A 631 -50.73 -23.35 0.54
CA THR A 631 -52.17 -23.63 0.59
C THR A 631 -52.96 -22.49 -0.04
N LEU A 632 -54.13 -22.82 -0.60
CA LEU A 632 -55.13 -21.82 -0.95
C LEU A 632 -55.70 -21.26 0.35
N GLU A 633 -55.99 -19.96 0.39
CA GLU A 633 -56.54 -19.31 1.60
C GLU A 633 -57.91 -19.85 2.02
N GLU A 634 -58.59 -20.62 1.16
CA GLU A 634 -59.90 -21.25 1.44
C GLU A 634 -59.83 -22.47 2.39
N ASP A 635 -58.63 -23.03 2.65
CA ASP A 635 -58.46 -24.31 3.36
C ASP A 635 -57.96 -24.19 4.83
N GLU A 636 -57.99 -23.00 5.46
CA GLU A 636 -57.68 -22.82 6.91
C GLU A 636 -58.92 -22.67 7.81
#